data_AF-A0A352F4I1-F1
#
_entry.id   AF-A0A352F4I1-F1
#
_cell.length_a   1.000
_cell.length_b   1.000
_cell.length_c   1.000
_cell.angle_alpha   90.00
_cell.angle_beta   90.00
_cell.angle_gamma   90.00
#
_symmetry.space_group_name_H-M   'P 1'
#
loop_
_entity.id
_entity.type
_entity.pdbx_description
1 polymer ?
#
loop_
_entity_poly.entity_id
_entity_poly.type
_entity_poly.pdbx_seq_one_letter_code
_entity_poly.pdbx_strand_id
1 'polypeptide(L)'
;MLYSREYSKARFPQMPFSSTVRTIICCLLLSLAAIVTFTFSGTTAAAQTAPTLIPGLIDQVIVRRDERGIPYIQAKNDHDLYLAQGFVTAGDRLWQMDLLRRSERGELAEILTAGPNNVVLDQDKQHRTLGFTQVAETEFAEASPQSRALLQAYADGVNAYIATLDARTLPPEFQILQYKPSPWTPVDSLLVIKVFAEALSSTWRLDVMREALASLPSEKRAMLLPEFSPLDVLVVGKDTRKVASASDSAVPNFSLNQAELLGLAKDQELESQALARVGVYAEGLAASNNWVVSGKHTVTGKPLLANDPHLAPSAPSIWYMVHLSAPGVRVAGVTAPGLPGVVIGHNDQIAWGFTNVGPDVQDLYGEQFDPANPRRYKTPSGWSDATIRHEDIKVRKGFFESTTANVPLDVTVTRHGPVVFEKNGKRYALRWTALDPKLNNPDSTYSINRARNWKEFNAALRSFTAPTQNIVYADVAGHIGYHAAGVVPIRKSGDGSVPYDGSSDEGEWTSFIPSDKLPIVYDPPSGIIVTANQRIVGTDYPYFLTHSWAQPYRARRIFDLLNQTPKHSAADFRRIQGDIYSIGNVLFAQQIRKIMSGQVKPEEERLALALASFEKWDGRMDADSHVAPMLAQMRTAFRSRVLNAALGEDLFKIYAWSNFDTTIDRLVTEQPKAWLPREFTSYADLLRACFEDAVKALTKINPDESKWTWGEMAKVRFSHPLASAPLVGLQFTIAPFPQNGTGGLAATPNVGATVSMRLIADPSDWDKTQHGITLGESGLPATAHWSDQLADWRAVTPREFPFTEAAIAKATKATTVLEPKK
;
A
#
# COMPACT_ATOMS: atom_id res chain seq x y z
N MET A 1 -46.93 14.20 55.19
CA MET A 1 -47.43 12.90 55.69
C MET A 1 -46.45 11.84 55.24
N LEU A 2 -45.55 11.40 56.14
CA LEU A 2 -45.52 10.05 56.77
C LEU A 2 -45.37 8.94 55.70
N TYR A 3 -44.21 8.28 55.58
CA TYR A 3 -43.73 7.27 56.52
C TYR A 3 -42.21 7.05 56.49
N SER A 4 -41.65 6.82 57.68
CA SER A 4 -40.28 6.37 57.98
C SER A 4 -40.13 4.85 57.88
N ARG A 5 -38.93 4.34 57.54
CA ARG A 5 -38.35 3.12 58.14
C ARG A 5 -36.83 3.01 57.94
N GLU A 6 -36.14 3.05 59.07
CA GLU A 6 -34.92 2.35 59.51
C GLU A 6 -33.82 1.95 58.51
N TYR A 7 -32.63 2.52 58.69
CA TYR A 7 -31.36 1.92 58.27
C TYR A 7 -30.53 1.49 59.49
N SER A 8 -30.22 0.20 59.50
CA SER A 8 -29.35 -0.49 60.45
C SER A 8 -27.90 0.03 60.39
N LYS A 9 -27.27 0.13 61.56
CA LYS A 9 -25.83 0.37 61.73
C LYS A 9 -25.03 -0.87 61.32
N ALA A 10 -24.22 -0.76 60.28
CA ALA A 10 -23.11 -1.69 60.02
C ALA A 10 -21.76 -0.99 60.31
N ARG A 11 -21.01 -1.55 61.26
CA ARG A 11 -19.63 -1.17 61.59
C ARG A 11 -18.71 -1.61 60.44
N PHE A 12 -17.90 -0.69 59.90
CA PHE A 12 -16.74 -1.05 59.08
C PHE A 12 -15.59 -1.54 60.00
N PRO A 13 -14.99 -2.71 59.75
CA PRO A 13 -13.76 -3.10 60.44
C PRO A 13 -12.57 -2.31 59.87
N GLN A 14 -11.76 -1.73 60.75
CA GLN A 14 -10.42 -1.27 60.39
C GLN A 14 -9.56 -2.49 60.07
N MET A 15 -9.17 -2.66 58.80
CA MET A 15 -8.13 -3.61 58.43
C MET A 15 -6.75 -3.01 58.71
N PRO A 16 -5.81 -3.75 59.33
CA PRO A 16 -4.44 -3.29 59.48
C PRO A 16 -3.75 -3.37 58.12
N PHE A 17 -3.25 -2.25 57.61
CA PHE A 17 -2.35 -2.25 56.46
C PHE A 17 -1.09 -3.04 56.83
N SER A 18 -0.86 -4.19 56.18
CA SER A 18 0.36 -4.97 56.34
C SER A 18 1.56 -4.14 55.85
N SER A 19 2.71 -4.32 56.51
CA SER A 19 3.98 -3.64 56.19
C SER A 19 4.36 -3.74 54.71
N THR A 20 3.91 -4.79 54.01
CA THR A 20 4.14 -5.05 52.59
C THR A 20 3.54 -3.98 51.66
N VAL A 21 2.36 -3.44 51.98
CA VAL A 21 1.69 -2.43 51.12
C VAL A 21 2.39 -1.07 51.22
N ARG A 22 2.92 -0.73 52.41
CA ARG A 22 3.75 0.49 52.59
C ARG A 22 5.07 0.40 51.83
N THR A 23 5.70 -0.79 51.79
CA THR A 23 6.92 -1.00 51.00
C THR A 23 6.66 -0.86 49.50
N ILE A 24 5.53 -1.38 49.01
CA ILE A 24 5.16 -1.27 47.59
C ILE A 24 4.88 0.19 47.20
N ILE A 25 4.19 0.97 48.06
CA ILE A 25 3.93 2.40 47.81
C ILE A 25 5.23 3.22 47.88
N CYS A 26 6.15 2.93 48.81
CA CYS A 26 7.47 3.58 48.84
C CYS A 26 8.33 3.23 47.62
N CYS A 27 8.31 1.99 47.14
CA CYS A 27 9.03 1.60 45.92
C CYS A 27 8.42 2.28 44.66
N LEU A 28 7.10 2.44 44.62
CA LEU A 28 6.39 3.18 43.54
C LEU A 28 6.66 4.69 43.57
N LEU A 29 6.81 5.28 44.76
CA LEU A 29 7.15 6.70 44.91
C LEU A 29 8.64 6.97 44.65
N LEU A 30 9.53 6.02 44.98
CA LEU A 30 10.96 6.09 44.64
C LEU A 30 11.21 5.85 43.14
N SER A 31 10.42 5.00 42.48
CA SER A 31 10.46 4.87 41.01
C SER A 31 9.85 6.07 40.30
N LEU A 32 8.79 6.70 40.84
CA LEU A 32 8.30 7.98 40.33
C LEU A 32 9.31 9.12 40.54
N ALA A 33 10.02 9.16 41.67
CA ALA A 33 11.07 10.15 41.91
C ALA A 33 12.28 9.96 40.97
N ALA A 34 12.63 8.72 40.64
CA ALA A 34 13.66 8.40 39.66
C ALA A 34 13.24 8.77 38.22
N ILE A 35 11.94 8.74 37.91
CA ILE A 35 11.38 9.15 36.61
C ILE A 35 11.31 10.70 36.49
N VAL A 36 11.26 11.45 37.60
CA VAL A 36 11.15 12.92 37.58
C VAL A 36 12.51 13.64 37.60
N THR A 37 13.62 12.99 37.92
CA THR A 37 14.97 13.61 37.88
C THR A 37 15.72 13.54 36.54
N PHE A 38 15.10 13.07 35.46
CA PHE A 38 15.72 13.11 34.13
C PHE A 38 15.11 14.21 33.27
N THR A 39 15.33 15.47 33.65
CA THR A 39 15.10 16.61 32.76
C THR A 39 16.31 17.54 32.69
N PHE A 40 16.77 17.69 31.46
CA PHE A 40 17.44 18.85 30.87
C PHE A 40 18.68 19.41 31.58
N SER A 41 19.85 18.96 31.13
CA SER A 41 21.01 19.85 31.02
C SER A 41 21.11 20.35 29.59
N GLY A 42 20.90 21.66 29.42
CA GLY A 42 21.00 22.36 28.16
C GLY A 42 22.45 22.58 27.70
N THR A 43 22.57 22.64 26.37
CA THR A 43 23.64 23.26 25.57
C THR A 43 25.09 22.87 25.87
N THR A 44 25.61 21.98 25.02
CA THR A 44 27.03 21.98 24.63
C THR A 44 27.13 21.63 23.14
N ALA A 45 28.09 22.22 22.44
CA ALA A 45 28.45 21.90 21.05
C ALA A 45 28.44 20.38 20.80
N ALA A 46 28.04 19.97 19.59
CA ALA A 46 27.97 18.56 19.17
C ALA A 46 29.21 17.79 19.64
N ALA A 47 29.07 17.04 20.73
CA ALA A 47 30.16 16.25 21.27
C ALA A 47 30.44 15.15 20.24
N GLN A 48 31.64 15.13 19.65
CA GLN A 48 32.11 14.00 18.88
C GLN A 48 32.08 12.77 19.78
N THR A 49 31.10 11.90 19.58
CA THR A 49 31.11 10.56 20.15
C THR A 49 32.32 9.81 19.60
N ALA A 50 32.94 8.95 20.42
CA ALA A 50 34.00 8.07 19.96
C ALA A 50 33.54 7.31 18.69
N PRO A 51 34.42 7.09 17.69
CA PRO A 51 34.04 6.39 16.47
C PRO A 51 33.48 4.99 16.76
N THR A 52 32.41 4.61 16.07
CA THR A 52 31.88 3.25 16.13
C THR A 52 32.65 2.37 15.15
N LEU A 53 33.34 1.35 15.66
CA LEU A 53 34.11 0.42 14.83
C LEU A 53 33.19 -0.61 14.18
N ILE A 54 33.13 -0.59 12.85
CA ILE A 54 32.25 -1.45 12.05
C ILE A 54 33.11 -2.45 11.25
N PRO A 55 32.91 -3.76 11.44
CA PRO A 55 33.52 -4.78 10.59
C PRO A 55 33.10 -4.60 9.12
N GLY A 56 34.03 -4.82 8.19
CA GLY A 56 33.77 -4.77 6.75
C GLY A 56 33.94 -3.39 6.11
N LEU A 57 33.85 -2.28 6.86
CA LEU A 57 34.16 -0.96 6.30
C LEU A 57 35.61 -0.88 5.80
N ILE A 58 35.79 -0.24 4.63
CA ILE A 58 37.10 0.02 4.02
C ILE A 58 37.61 1.39 4.47
N ASP A 59 36.76 2.41 4.36
CA ASP A 59 37.01 3.79 4.72
C ASP A 59 36.07 4.27 5.84
N GLN A 60 36.38 5.45 6.38
CA GLN A 60 35.49 6.15 7.30
C GLN A 60 34.20 6.59 6.60
N VAL A 61 33.06 6.42 7.28
CA VAL A 61 31.74 6.93 6.88
C VAL A 61 31.23 7.94 7.90
N ILE A 62 30.67 9.05 7.41
CA ILE A 62 30.04 10.08 8.25
C ILE A 62 28.52 9.94 8.11
N VAL A 63 27.83 9.76 9.23
CA VAL A 63 26.37 9.73 9.29
C VAL A 63 25.91 10.96 10.09
N ARG A 64 25.25 11.90 9.42
CA ARG A 64 24.60 13.04 10.08
C ARG A 64 23.11 12.76 10.24
N ARG A 65 22.48 13.29 11.28
CA ARG A 65 21.02 13.27 11.44
C ARG A 65 20.47 14.67 11.68
N ASP A 66 19.33 14.97 11.06
CA ASP A 66 18.60 16.22 11.32
C ASP A 66 17.65 16.10 12.52
N GLU A 67 16.81 17.11 12.73
CA GLU A 67 15.84 17.15 13.83
C GLU A 67 14.75 16.08 13.76
N ARG A 68 14.49 15.50 12.59
CA ARG A 68 13.53 14.40 12.36
C ARG A 68 14.21 13.03 12.49
N GLY A 69 15.51 13.03 12.79
CA GLY A 69 16.31 11.82 12.84
C GLY A 69 16.68 11.28 11.47
N ILE A 70 16.46 11.99 10.36
CA ILE A 70 16.74 11.45 9.01
C ILE A 70 18.25 11.29 8.81
N PRO A 71 18.75 10.11 8.37
CA PRO A 71 20.17 9.90 8.12
C PRO A 71 20.66 10.49 6.79
N TYR A 72 21.77 11.22 6.87
CA TYR A 72 22.56 11.70 5.74
C TYR A 72 23.91 10.98 5.77
N ILE A 73 24.07 10.00 4.88
CA ILE A 73 25.22 9.08 4.86
C ILE A 73 26.20 9.53 3.78
N GLN A 74 27.44 9.78 4.19
CA GLN A 74 28.53 10.21 3.32
C GLN A 74 29.69 9.21 3.41
N ALA A 75 30.01 8.56 2.30
CA ALA A 75 31.07 7.57 2.17
C ALA A 75 32.03 7.92 1.02
N LYS A 76 33.16 7.22 0.93
CA LYS A 76 34.16 7.40 -0.14
C LYS A 76 34.02 6.42 -1.30
N ASN A 77 33.17 5.40 -1.15
CA ASN A 77 32.95 4.35 -2.14
C ASN A 77 31.55 3.73 -1.96
N ASP A 78 31.07 3.01 -2.99
CA ASP A 78 29.74 2.39 -2.98
C ASP A 78 29.59 1.32 -1.89
N HIS A 79 30.63 0.50 -1.65
CA HIS A 79 30.59 -0.57 -0.65
C HIS A 79 30.25 -0.03 0.73
N ASP A 80 31.03 0.96 1.20
CA ASP A 80 30.84 1.55 2.52
C ASP A 80 29.55 2.36 2.62
N LEU A 81 29.09 2.95 1.51
CA LEU A 81 27.80 3.66 1.47
C LEU A 81 26.64 2.71 1.77
N TYR A 82 26.57 1.57 1.08
CA TYR A 82 25.47 0.62 1.25
C TYR A 82 25.59 -0.20 2.53
N LEU A 83 26.82 -0.51 2.99
CA LEU A 83 27.06 -1.09 4.31
C LEU A 83 26.57 -0.16 5.41
N ALA A 84 26.95 1.12 5.38
CA ALA A 84 26.46 2.08 6.36
C ALA A 84 24.95 2.29 6.27
N GLN A 85 24.36 2.28 5.07
CA GLN A 85 22.91 2.32 4.91
C GLN A 85 22.24 1.15 5.65
N GLY A 86 22.69 -0.09 5.42
CA GLY A 86 22.16 -1.26 6.10
C GLY A 86 22.31 -1.19 7.63
N PHE A 87 23.48 -0.75 8.11
CA PHE A 87 23.74 -0.58 9.53
C PHE A 87 22.80 0.44 10.20
N VAL A 88 22.64 1.61 9.57
CA VAL A 88 21.84 2.71 10.11
C VAL A 88 20.34 2.39 10.06
N THR A 89 19.86 1.82 8.95
CA THR A 89 18.46 1.41 8.81
C THR A 89 18.10 0.30 9.80
N ALA A 90 18.98 -0.68 10.02
CA ALA A 90 18.77 -1.69 11.07
C ALA A 90 18.73 -1.06 12.47
N GLY A 91 19.58 -0.05 12.73
CA GLY A 91 19.52 0.80 13.91
C GLY A 91 18.13 1.29 14.26
N ASP A 92 17.39 1.73 13.25
CA ASP A 92 16.09 2.36 13.40
C ASP A 92 14.91 1.38 13.24
N ARG A 93 15.04 0.35 12.40
CA ARG A 93 13.90 -0.43 11.86
C ARG A 93 14.07 -1.96 11.89
N LEU A 94 15.04 -2.51 12.63
CA LEU A 94 15.39 -3.94 12.57
C LEU A 94 14.20 -4.92 12.69
N TRP A 95 13.27 -4.70 13.63
CA TRP A 95 12.14 -5.63 13.79
C TRP A 95 11.15 -5.56 12.62
N GLN A 96 10.89 -4.37 12.08
CA GLN A 96 10.08 -4.20 10.87
C GLN A 96 10.74 -4.90 9.67
N MET A 97 12.06 -4.79 9.52
CA MET A 97 12.82 -5.49 8.47
C MET A 97 12.67 -7.02 8.60
N ASP A 98 12.81 -7.55 9.82
CA ASP A 98 12.64 -8.98 10.09
C ASP A 98 11.21 -9.46 9.77
N LEU A 99 10.20 -8.66 10.11
CA LEU A 99 8.81 -8.96 9.81
C LEU A 99 8.53 -8.99 8.30
N LEU A 100 9.07 -8.02 7.55
CA LEU A 100 8.89 -7.95 6.08
C LEU A 100 9.46 -9.19 5.38
N ARG A 101 10.71 -9.59 5.67
CA ARG A 101 11.29 -10.80 5.05
C ARG A 101 10.54 -12.08 5.45
N ARG A 102 10.04 -12.16 6.69
CA ARG A 102 9.32 -13.34 7.19
C ARG A 102 7.95 -13.52 6.56
N SER A 103 7.30 -12.43 6.17
CA SER A 103 6.06 -12.47 5.38
C SER A 103 6.29 -13.30 4.13
N GLU A 104 7.20 -12.87 3.25
CA GLU A 104 7.38 -13.53 1.94
C GLU A 104 8.11 -14.87 2.01
N ARG A 105 8.87 -15.11 3.09
CA ARG A 105 9.43 -16.45 3.36
C ARG A 105 8.39 -17.43 3.86
N GLY A 106 7.24 -16.99 4.34
CA GLY A 106 6.30 -17.83 5.09
C GLY A 106 6.94 -18.37 6.38
N GLU A 107 7.36 -17.45 7.25
CA GLU A 107 8.02 -17.69 8.54
C GLU A 107 7.40 -16.88 9.69
N LEU A 108 6.18 -16.36 9.52
CA LEU A 108 5.51 -15.57 10.56
C LEU A 108 4.98 -16.45 11.69
N ALA A 109 4.53 -17.67 11.40
CA ALA A 109 4.01 -18.62 12.39
C ALA A 109 5.10 -19.13 13.34
N GLU A 110 6.37 -18.95 12.99
CA GLU A 110 7.51 -19.23 13.87
C GLU A 110 7.57 -18.25 15.06
N ILE A 111 7.11 -17.00 14.87
CA ILE A 111 7.28 -15.92 15.85
C ILE A 111 5.96 -15.37 16.40
N LEU A 112 4.90 -15.32 15.60
CA LEU A 112 3.58 -14.85 15.98
C LEU A 112 2.70 -16.05 16.30
N THR A 113 2.10 -16.09 17.49
CA THR A 113 1.18 -17.19 17.81
C THR A 113 -0.23 -16.94 17.34
N ALA A 114 -0.79 -18.00 16.78
CA ALA A 114 -2.16 -18.14 16.40
C ALA A 114 -3.14 -17.74 17.52
N GLY A 115 -4.00 -16.77 17.24
CA GLY A 115 -5.32 -16.73 17.87
C GLY A 115 -6.20 -17.90 17.40
N PRO A 116 -7.49 -17.90 17.72
CA PRO A 116 -8.44 -18.85 17.16
C PRO A 116 -8.28 -18.92 15.62
N ASN A 117 -8.17 -20.13 15.06
CA ASN A 117 -8.06 -20.46 13.63
C ASN A 117 -6.68 -20.31 12.94
N ASN A 118 -5.59 -19.94 13.63
CA ASN A 118 -4.21 -19.90 13.09
C ASN A 118 -4.04 -19.27 11.69
N VAL A 119 -4.62 -18.08 11.52
CA VAL A 119 -4.53 -17.23 10.31
C VAL A 119 -3.09 -17.05 9.80
N VAL A 120 -2.11 -16.97 10.70
CA VAL A 120 -0.69 -16.75 10.34
C VAL A 120 -0.09 -18.00 9.66
N LEU A 121 -0.45 -19.21 10.09
CA LEU A 121 -0.01 -20.43 9.39
C LEU A 121 -0.63 -20.56 8.00
N ASP A 122 -1.89 -20.17 7.83
CA ASP A 122 -2.53 -20.17 6.50
C ASP A 122 -1.81 -19.18 5.55
N GLN A 123 -1.37 -18.03 6.06
CA GLN A 123 -0.53 -17.08 5.32
C GLN A 123 0.84 -17.67 4.97
N ASP A 124 1.54 -18.26 5.93
CA ASP A 124 2.84 -18.90 5.68
C ASP A 124 2.71 -20.00 4.59
N LYS A 125 1.64 -20.79 4.60
CA LYS A 125 1.38 -21.78 3.55
C LYS A 125 1.19 -21.15 2.17
N GLN A 126 0.46 -20.03 2.08
CA GLN A 126 0.28 -19.30 0.83
C GLN A 126 1.64 -18.82 0.28
N HIS A 127 2.45 -18.16 1.11
CA HIS A 127 3.76 -17.65 0.67
C HIS A 127 4.77 -18.77 0.35
N ARG A 128 4.75 -19.88 1.10
CA ARG A 128 5.52 -21.10 0.79
C ARG A 128 5.09 -21.75 -0.52
N THR A 129 3.79 -21.68 -0.85
CA THR A 129 3.24 -22.16 -2.13
C THR A 129 3.78 -21.32 -3.28
N LEU A 130 3.77 -19.98 -3.14
CA LEU A 130 4.33 -19.08 -4.15
C LEU A 130 5.84 -19.32 -4.36
N GLY A 131 6.60 -19.53 -3.29
CA GLY A 131 8.02 -19.86 -3.37
C GLY A 131 8.93 -18.67 -3.72
N PHE A 132 8.60 -17.49 -3.19
CA PHE A 132 9.38 -16.28 -3.43
C PHE A 132 10.84 -16.39 -2.99
N THR A 133 11.13 -17.18 -1.95
CA THR A 133 12.51 -17.44 -1.50
C THR A 133 13.37 -18.05 -2.61
N GLN A 134 12.90 -19.13 -3.25
CA GLN A 134 13.66 -19.80 -4.30
C GLN A 134 13.83 -18.92 -5.54
N VAL A 135 12.80 -18.11 -5.86
CA VAL A 135 12.85 -17.12 -6.94
C VAL A 135 13.90 -16.05 -6.63
N ALA A 136 13.88 -15.47 -5.44
CA ALA A 136 14.81 -14.44 -5.01
C ALA A 136 16.28 -14.95 -4.92
N GLU A 137 16.49 -16.20 -4.50
CA GLU A 137 17.81 -16.84 -4.56
C GLU A 137 18.37 -16.92 -5.98
N THR A 138 17.51 -17.29 -6.94
CA THR A 138 17.88 -17.35 -8.36
C THR A 138 18.14 -15.96 -8.92
N GLU A 139 17.28 -14.98 -8.62
CA GLU A 139 17.47 -13.57 -9.02
C GLU A 139 18.79 -13.00 -8.50
N PHE A 140 19.14 -13.28 -7.23
CA PHE A 140 20.42 -12.85 -6.67
C PHE A 140 21.60 -13.51 -7.38
N ALA A 141 21.51 -14.81 -7.68
CA ALA A 141 22.57 -15.52 -8.40
C ALA A 141 22.79 -14.94 -9.81
N GLU A 142 21.72 -14.58 -10.52
CA GLU A 142 21.72 -14.04 -11.88
C GLU A 142 21.96 -12.52 -11.95
N ALA A 143 21.83 -11.79 -10.84
CA ALA A 143 22.03 -10.34 -10.78
C ALA A 143 23.40 -9.89 -11.28
N SER A 144 23.49 -8.62 -11.71
CA SER A 144 24.78 -8.03 -12.11
C SER A 144 25.80 -8.06 -10.96
N PRO A 145 27.11 -8.10 -11.26
CA PRO A 145 28.15 -8.00 -10.23
C PRO A 145 27.96 -6.79 -9.31
N GLN A 146 27.50 -5.67 -9.85
CA GLN A 146 27.22 -4.43 -9.13
C GLN A 146 26.08 -4.61 -8.13
N SER A 147 24.94 -5.15 -8.57
CA SER A 147 23.78 -5.38 -7.69
C SER A 147 24.09 -6.42 -6.62
N ARG A 148 24.82 -7.50 -6.95
CA ARG A 148 25.26 -8.47 -5.94
C ARG A 148 26.15 -7.82 -4.88
N ALA A 149 27.12 -7.00 -5.29
CA ALA A 149 28.03 -6.32 -4.36
C ALA A 149 27.28 -5.33 -3.44
N LEU A 150 26.33 -4.58 -3.99
CA LEU A 150 25.50 -3.64 -3.23
C LEU A 150 24.59 -4.35 -2.23
N LEU A 151 23.89 -5.41 -2.65
CA LEU A 151 23.00 -6.19 -1.78
C LEU A 151 23.81 -6.88 -0.66
N GLN A 152 25.00 -7.37 -0.98
CA GLN A 152 25.92 -7.95 0.01
C GLN A 152 26.39 -6.90 1.01
N ALA A 153 26.86 -5.74 0.56
CA ALA A 153 27.31 -4.68 1.45
C ALA A 153 26.20 -4.23 2.41
N TYR A 154 24.98 -4.04 1.90
CA TYR A 154 23.81 -3.73 2.74
C TYR A 154 23.55 -4.81 3.79
N ALA A 155 23.56 -6.09 3.39
CA ALA A 155 23.38 -7.21 4.31
C ALA A 155 24.48 -7.26 5.40
N ASP A 156 25.74 -7.03 5.03
CA ASP A 156 26.86 -6.98 5.96
C ASP A 156 26.69 -5.84 6.97
N GLY A 157 26.16 -4.69 6.54
CA GLY A 157 25.81 -3.57 7.40
C GLY A 157 24.73 -3.91 8.43
N VAL A 158 23.64 -4.54 7.99
CA VAL A 158 22.57 -5.02 8.88
C VAL A 158 23.13 -6.02 9.89
N ASN A 159 23.96 -6.97 9.45
CA ASN A 159 24.58 -7.98 10.30
C ASN A 159 25.58 -7.37 11.29
N ALA A 160 26.32 -6.34 10.89
CA ALA A 160 27.20 -5.60 11.79
C ALA A 160 26.39 -4.94 12.91
N TYR A 161 25.20 -4.40 12.63
CA TYR A 161 24.30 -3.88 13.67
C TYR A 161 23.77 -5.00 14.57
N ILE A 162 23.26 -6.10 14.00
CA ILE A 162 22.77 -7.26 14.76
C ILE A 162 23.84 -7.77 15.73
N ALA A 163 25.11 -7.79 15.33
CA ALA A 163 26.22 -8.24 16.16
C ALA A 163 26.51 -7.33 17.37
N THR A 164 25.99 -6.10 17.38
CA THR A 164 26.09 -5.19 18.55
C THR A 164 25.02 -5.47 19.61
N LEU A 165 24.00 -6.26 19.29
CA LEU A 165 22.85 -6.48 20.15
C LEU A 165 23.07 -7.60 21.16
N ASP A 166 22.58 -7.38 22.37
CA ASP A 166 22.47 -8.37 23.43
C ASP A 166 21.03 -8.46 23.95
N ALA A 167 20.79 -9.30 24.96
CA ALA A 167 19.45 -9.51 25.49
C ALA A 167 18.77 -8.24 26.06
N ARG A 168 19.53 -7.20 26.41
CA ARG A 168 19.04 -5.92 26.96
C ARG A 168 18.87 -4.85 25.88
N THR A 169 19.65 -4.92 24.80
CA THR A 169 19.64 -3.90 23.73
C THR A 169 18.80 -4.29 22.51
N LEU A 170 18.28 -5.52 22.44
CA LEU A 170 17.31 -5.93 21.42
C LEU A 170 16.09 -4.99 21.41
N PRO A 171 15.52 -4.66 20.22
CA PRO A 171 14.24 -3.97 20.15
C PRO A 171 13.15 -4.68 20.99
N PRO A 172 12.23 -3.93 21.63
CA PRO A 172 11.23 -4.49 22.55
C PRO A 172 10.42 -5.65 21.98
N GLU A 173 10.14 -5.65 20.68
CA GLU A 173 9.38 -6.68 19.99
C GLU A 173 10.08 -8.04 20.05
N PHE A 174 11.40 -8.09 19.83
CA PHE A 174 12.20 -9.30 19.98
C PHE A 174 12.22 -9.80 21.42
N GLN A 175 12.28 -8.88 22.40
CA GLN A 175 12.24 -9.23 23.83
C GLN A 175 10.87 -9.80 24.23
N ILE A 176 9.78 -9.16 23.81
CA ILE A 176 8.40 -9.58 24.09
C ILE A 176 8.12 -10.94 23.46
N LEU A 177 8.53 -11.11 22.19
CA LEU A 177 8.35 -12.36 21.46
C LEU A 177 9.44 -13.40 21.78
N GLN A 178 10.40 -13.09 22.66
CA GLN A 178 11.45 -14.00 23.13
C GLN A 178 12.23 -14.71 22.00
N TYR A 179 12.60 -13.97 20.96
CA TYR A 179 13.44 -14.49 19.88
C TYR A 179 14.52 -13.49 19.48
N LYS A 180 15.48 -13.94 18.68
CA LYS A 180 16.54 -13.09 18.13
C LYS A 180 16.44 -13.04 16.60
N PRO A 181 16.77 -11.92 15.96
CA PRO A 181 16.80 -11.85 14.50
C PRO A 181 17.87 -12.81 13.95
N SER A 182 17.53 -13.56 12.90
CA SER A 182 18.51 -14.29 12.11
C SER A 182 19.40 -13.31 11.32
N PRO A 183 20.63 -13.69 10.92
CA PRO A 183 21.43 -12.88 10.01
C PRO A 183 20.64 -12.47 8.77
N TRP A 184 20.83 -11.25 8.31
CA TRP A 184 20.28 -10.74 7.06
C TRP A 184 21.10 -11.26 5.88
N THR A 185 20.44 -11.72 4.83
CA THR A 185 21.10 -12.13 3.58
C THR A 185 20.73 -11.18 2.44
N PRO A 186 21.49 -11.13 1.33
CA PRO A 186 21.11 -10.37 0.13
C PRO A 186 19.70 -10.72 -0.39
N VAL A 187 19.30 -11.99 -0.25
CA VAL A 187 17.99 -12.50 -0.65
C VAL A 187 16.87 -11.85 0.18
N ASP A 188 17.10 -11.50 1.44
CA ASP A 188 16.11 -10.83 2.29
C ASP A 188 15.70 -9.47 1.73
N SER A 189 16.63 -8.73 1.13
CA SER A 189 16.32 -7.47 0.45
C SER A 189 15.45 -7.68 -0.79
N LEU A 190 15.68 -8.74 -1.56
CA LEU A 190 14.83 -9.07 -2.71
C LEU A 190 13.43 -9.53 -2.27
N LEU A 191 13.33 -10.23 -1.15
CA LEU A 191 12.04 -10.61 -0.55
C LEU A 191 11.22 -9.40 -0.12
N VAL A 192 11.84 -8.32 0.37
CA VAL A 192 11.11 -7.07 0.62
C VAL A 192 10.49 -6.51 -0.67
N ILE A 193 11.15 -6.64 -1.83
CA ILE A 193 10.56 -6.26 -3.13
C ILE A 193 9.34 -7.15 -3.45
N LYS A 194 9.36 -8.44 -3.09
CA LYS A 194 8.24 -9.36 -3.32
C LYS A 194 6.98 -8.97 -2.55
N VAL A 195 7.11 -8.39 -1.35
CA VAL A 195 5.98 -7.79 -0.62
C VAL A 195 5.26 -6.75 -1.49
N PHE A 196 6.02 -5.87 -2.16
CA PHE A 196 5.44 -4.86 -3.06
C PHE A 196 4.89 -5.47 -4.34
N ALA A 197 5.53 -6.50 -4.89
CA ALA A 197 5.02 -7.22 -6.06
C ALA A 197 3.65 -7.83 -5.76
N GLU A 198 3.47 -8.51 -4.62
CA GLU A 198 2.19 -9.06 -4.19
C GLU A 198 1.14 -7.97 -3.99
N ALA A 199 1.47 -6.95 -3.19
CA ALA A 199 0.54 -5.87 -2.89
C ALA A 199 0.06 -5.06 -4.11
N LEU A 200 0.89 -4.96 -5.16
CA LEU A 200 0.65 -4.04 -6.29
C LEU A 200 0.39 -4.74 -7.63
N SER A 201 0.48 -6.07 -7.72
CA SER A 201 0.25 -6.79 -8.99
C SER A 201 -0.56 -8.08 -8.89
N SER A 202 -1.23 -8.32 -7.76
CA SER A 202 -2.14 -9.45 -7.56
C SER A 202 -3.51 -9.18 -8.22
N THR A 203 -3.75 -9.81 -9.39
CA THR A 203 -4.98 -9.68 -10.19
C THR A 203 -5.70 -11.01 -10.44
N TRP A 204 -5.08 -12.17 -10.20
CA TRP A 204 -5.61 -13.49 -10.59
C TRP A 204 -7.01 -13.81 -10.03
N ARG A 205 -7.37 -13.24 -8.85
CA ARG A 205 -8.72 -13.40 -8.27
C ARG A 205 -9.78 -12.68 -9.09
N LEU A 206 -9.42 -11.63 -9.82
CA LEU A 206 -10.32 -10.96 -10.76
C LEU A 206 -10.68 -11.90 -11.92
N ASP A 207 -9.78 -12.79 -12.35
CA ASP A 207 -10.08 -13.77 -13.41
C ASP A 207 -11.15 -14.75 -12.93
N VAL A 208 -11.02 -15.23 -11.68
CA VAL A 208 -12.02 -16.11 -11.06
C VAL A 208 -13.36 -15.39 -10.87
N MET A 209 -13.31 -14.12 -10.45
CA MET A 209 -14.51 -13.30 -10.32
C MET A 209 -15.18 -13.06 -11.68
N ARG A 210 -14.44 -12.67 -12.72
CA ARG A 210 -14.96 -12.42 -14.08
C ARG A 210 -15.57 -13.68 -14.67
N GLU A 211 -14.92 -14.81 -14.45
CA GLU A 211 -15.44 -16.13 -14.80
C GLU A 211 -16.76 -16.41 -14.07
N ALA A 212 -16.84 -16.16 -12.75
CA ALA A 212 -18.07 -16.34 -11.98
C ALA A 212 -19.25 -15.50 -12.50
N LEU A 213 -18.95 -14.32 -13.07
CA LEU A 213 -19.94 -13.44 -13.68
C LEU A 213 -20.39 -13.90 -15.07
N ALA A 214 -19.74 -14.88 -15.71
CA ALA A 214 -20.02 -15.32 -17.08
C ALA A 214 -21.46 -15.82 -17.29
N SER A 215 -22.11 -16.31 -16.23
CA SER A 215 -23.51 -16.72 -16.23
C SER A 215 -24.51 -15.57 -16.42
N LEU A 216 -24.07 -14.32 -16.25
CA LEU A 216 -24.92 -13.13 -16.39
C LEU A 216 -25.03 -12.67 -17.86
N PRO A 217 -26.15 -12.03 -18.26
CA PRO A 217 -26.29 -11.42 -19.58
C PRO A 217 -25.13 -10.46 -19.91
N SER A 218 -24.64 -10.46 -21.15
CA SER A 218 -23.48 -9.66 -21.59
C SER A 218 -23.62 -8.17 -21.27
N GLU A 219 -24.80 -7.58 -21.50
CA GLU A 219 -25.08 -6.19 -21.16
C GLU A 219 -24.94 -5.90 -19.65
N LYS A 220 -25.34 -6.84 -18.80
CA LYS A 220 -25.22 -6.73 -17.35
C LYS A 220 -23.77 -6.88 -16.91
N ARG A 221 -23.02 -7.81 -17.51
CA ARG A 221 -21.57 -7.97 -17.28
C ARG A 221 -20.79 -6.71 -17.66
N ALA A 222 -21.08 -6.11 -18.81
CA ALA A 222 -20.42 -4.88 -19.25
C ALA A 222 -20.64 -3.71 -18.28
N MET A 223 -21.83 -3.61 -17.68
CA MET A 223 -22.13 -2.64 -16.63
C MET A 223 -21.47 -2.98 -15.28
N LEU A 224 -21.20 -4.25 -14.98
CA LEU A 224 -20.46 -4.65 -13.78
C LEU A 224 -18.95 -4.47 -13.93
N LEU A 225 -18.43 -4.36 -15.15
CA LEU A 225 -17.00 -4.28 -15.42
C LEU A 225 -16.69 -3.02 -16.25
N PRO A 226 -17.02 -1.80 -15.76
CA PRO A 226 -16.75 -0.58 -16.50
C PRO A 226 -15.24 -0.36 -16.65
N GLU A 227 -14.80 -0.15 -17.88
CA GLU A 227 -13.40 0.15 -18.23
C GLU A 227 -13.18 1.63 -18.58
N PHE A 228 -14.25 2.35 -18.93
CA PHE A 228 -14.19 3.71 -19.45
C PHE A 228 -15.05 4.66 -18.61
N SER A 229 -14.55 5.88 -18.43
CA SER A 229 -15.32 6.97 -17.82
C SER A 229 -15.22 8.25 -18.63
N PRO A 230 -16.28 9.07 -18.73
CA PRO A 230 -16.18 10.42 -19.29
C PRO A 230 -15.24 11.34 -18.49
N LEU A 231 -14.82 10.93 -17.29
CA LEU A 231 -13.88 11.66 -16.44
C LEU A 231 -12.41 11.22 -16.63
N ASP A 232 -12.13 10.25 -17.51
CA ASP A 232 -10.79 9.72 -17.71
C ASP A 232 -9.79 10.83 -18.10
N VAL A 233 -8.60 10.78 -17.49
CA VAL A 233 -7.46 11.63 -17.82
C VAL A 233 -6.38 10.73 -18.43
N LEU A 234 -6.30 10.74 -19.76
CA LEU A 234 -5.34 9.94 -20.52
C LEU A 234 -3.96 10.60 -20.52
N VAL A 235 -2.92 9.76 -20.51
CA VAL A 235 -1.52 10.18 -20.61
C VAL A 235 -1.00 9.95 -22.03
N VAL A 236 -1.29 8.79 -22.62
CA VAL A 236 -0.83 8.38 -23.96
C VAL A 236 -2.03 8.10 -24.87
N GLY A 237 -1.95 8.56 -26.12
CA GLY A 237 -2.97 8.28 -27.13
C GLY A 237 -4.26 9.07 -26.93
N LYS A 238 -5.33 8.61 -27.58
CA LYS A 238 -6.65 9.23 -27.55
C LYS A 238 -7.73 8.22 -27.84
N ASP A 239 -8.95 8.54 -27.44
CA ASP A 239 -10.09 7.72 -27.82
C ASP A 239 -10.50 7.98 -29.27
N THR A 240 -10.36 6.95 -30.10
CA THR A 240 -10.68 6.99 -31.54
C THR A 240 -11.79 6.03 -31.92
N ARG A 241 -12.05 5.01 -31.10
CA ARG A 241 -13.13 4.04 -31.32
C ARG A 241 -14.33 4.46 -30.47
N LYS A 242 -15.54 4.42 -31.05
CA LYS A 242 -16.74 4.32 -30.19
C LYS A 242 -16.58 3.04 -29.39
N VAL A 243 -16.75 3.12 -28.07
CA VAL A 243 -16.68 1.97 -27.15
C VAL A 243 -17.50 0.85 -27.76
N ALA A 244 -16.83 -0.19 -28.29
CA ALA A 244 -17.51 -1.36 -28.78
C ALA A 244 -18.08 -2.06 -27.56
N SER A 245 -19.35 -2.46 -27.63
CA SER A 245 -19.90 -3.44 -26.69
C SER A 245 -18.95 -4.63 -26.64
N ALA A 246 -18.56 -5.03 -25.42
CA ALA A 246 -17.63 -6.13 -25.16
C ALA A 246 -17.83 -7.27 -26.18
N SER A 247 -16.76 -7.67 -26.86
CA SER A 247 -16.79 -8.80 -27.77
C SER A 247 -17.23 -10.04 -27.00
N ASP A 248 -18.23 -10.75 -27.55
CA ASP A 248 -18.66 -12.08 -27.11
C ASP A 248 -17.55 -13.12 -27.37
N SER A 249 -16.41 -12.98 -26.70
CA SER A 249 -15.52 -14.11 -26.47
C SER A 249 -16.34 -15.11 -25.67
N ALA A 250 -16.60 -16.28 -26.23
CA ALA A 250 -17.29 -17.37 -25.54
C ALA A 250 -16.47 -17.76 -24.31
N VAL A 251 -16.79 -17.16 -23.16
CA VAL A 251 -16.26 -17.57 -21.86
C VAL A 251 -16.89 -18.92 -21.57
N PRO A 252 -16.10 -19.98 -21.33
CA PRO A 252 -16.67 -21.27 -20.93
C PRO A 252 -17.55 -21.06 -19.68
N ASN A 253 -18.70 -21.71 -19.61
CA ASN A 253 -19.65 -21.43 -18.53
C ASN A 253 -19.24 -22.17 -17.24
N PHE A 254 -18.39 -21.57 -16.38
CA PHE A 254 -18.03 -22.16 -15.09
C PHE A 254 -18.89 -21.58 -13.94
N SER A 255 -19.85 -22.35 -13.45
CA SER A 255 -20.56 -22.02 -12.20
C SER A 255 -19.68 -22.36 -10.99
N LEU A 256 -19.37 -21.38 -10.13
CA LEU A 256 -18.81 -21.62 -8.79
C LEU A 256 -19.94 -22.00 -7.83
N ASN A 257 -19.72 -23.01 -7.00
CA ASN A 257 -20.65 -23.29 -5.90
C ASN A 257 -20.38 -22.37 -4.70
N GLN A 258 -21.31 -22.33 -3.74
CA GLN A 258 -21.24 -21.43 -2.59
C GLN A 258 -19.99 -21.65 -1.71
N ALA A 259 -19.58 -22.89 -1.48
CA ALA A 259 -18.42 -23.18 -0.64
C ALA A 259 -17.12 -22.68 -1.28
N GLU A 260 -17.02 -22.78 -2.61
CA GLU A 260 -15.88 -22.28 -3.38
C GLU A 260 -15.78 -20.74 -3.36
N LEU A 261 -16.92 -20.04 -3.49
CA LEU A 261 -16.99 -18.58 -3.38
C LEU A 261 -16.56 -18.08 -2.00
N LEU A 262 -17.00 -18.78 -0.94
CA LEU A 262 -16.61 -18.47 0.43
C LEU A 262 -15.13 -18.74 0.71
N GLY A 263 -14.55 -19.79 0.09
CA GLY A 263 -13.12 -20.07 0.15
C GLY A 263 -12.28 -18.95 -0.46
N LEU A 264 -12.62 -18.50 -1.67
CA LEU A 264 -11.93 -17.40 -2.35
C LEU A 264 -12.00 -16.09 -1.56
N ALA A 265 -13.18 -15.77 -1.01
CA ALA A 265 -13.35 -14.60 -0.15
C ALA A 265 -12.48 -14.71 1.11
N LYS A 266 -12.36 -15.90 1.71
CA LYS A 266 -11.47 -16.16 2.85
C LYS A 266 -10.00 -15.96 2.47
N ASP A 267 -9.56 -16.46 1.32
CA ASP A 267 -8.18 -16.32 0.85
C ASP A 267 -7.81 -14.86 0.54
N GLN A 268 -8.76 -14.08 0.00
CA GLN A 268 -8.58 -12.65 -0.21
C GLN A 268 -8.46 -11.88 1.13
N GLU A 269 -9.29 -12.25 2.12
CA GLU A 269 -9.21 -11.67 3.46
C GLU A 269 -7.87 -12.03 4.14
N LEU A 270 -7.39 -13.27 3.98
CA LEU A 270 -6.11 -13.73 4.50
C LEU A 270 -4.93 -12.91 3.96
N GLU A 271 -4.87 -12.68 2.64
CA GLU A 271 -3.85 -11.84 2.00
C GLU A 271 -3.95 -10.39 2.47
N SER A 272 -5.16 -9.83 2.52
CA SER A 272 -5.39 -8.45 2.99
C SER A 272 -4.89 -8.26 4.42
N GLN A 273 -5.18 -9.22 5.31
CA GLN A 273 -4.68 -9.22 6.69
C GLN A 273 -3.16 -9.41 6.78
N ALA A 274 -2.54 -10.18 5.87
CA ALA A 274 -1.10 -10.38 5.83
C ALA A 274 -0.39 -9.06 5.49
N LEU A 275 -0.77 -8.45 4.38
CA LEU A 275 -0.21 -7.20 3.89
C LEU A 275 -0.47 -6.04 4.86
N ALA A 276 -1.64 -6.02 5.53
CA ALA A 276 -1.98 -4.97 6.48
C ALA A 276 -1.09 -5.04 7.73
N ARG A 277 -0.68 -6.25 8.14
CA ARG A 277 0.21 -6.47 9.28
C ARG A 277 1.60 -5.88 9.06
N VAL A 278 2.07 -5.86 7.81
CA VAL A 278 3.38 -5.31 7.43
C VAL A 278 3.30 -3.87 6.87
N GLY A 279 2.10 -3.29 6.82
CA GLY A 279 1.89 -1.90 6.36
C GLY A 279 1.94 -1.70 4.85
N VAL A 280 1.81 -2.77 4.06
CA VAL A 280 1.91 -2.73 2.59
C VAL A 280 0.58 -3.04 1.91
N TYR A 281 -0.49 -3.31 2.68
CA TYR A 281 -1.82 -3.47 2.09
C TYR A 281 -2.30 -2.20 1.42
N ALA A 282 -3.02 -2.33 0.32
CA ALA A 282 -3.77 -1.24 -0.27
C ALA A 282 -5.20 -1.72 -0.55
N GLU A 283 -6.20 -0.94 -0.13
CA GLU A 283 -7.60 -1.26 -0.41
C GLU A 283 -7.88 -1.12 -1.91
N GLY A 284 -8.23 -2.22 -2.58
CA GLY A 284 -8.46 -2.28 -4.03
C GLY A 284 -7.16 -2.14 -4.84
N LEU A 285 -7.25 -1.68 -6.10
CA LEU A 285 -6.06 -1.24 -6.84
C LEU A 285 -5.43 -0.05 -6.11
N ALA A 286 -4.28 -0.28 -5.49
CA ALA A 286 -3.55 0.68 -4.66
C ALA A 286 -3.65 2.12 -5.15
N ALA A 287 -4.26 2.99 -4.35
CA ALA A 287 -4.37 4.40 -4.65
C ALA A 287 -2.99 5.06 -4.47
N SER A 288 -2.54 5.88 -5.38
CA SER A 288 -1.32 6.70 -5.26
C SER A 288 -1.50 7.87 -6.21
N ASN A 289 -0.98 9.06 -5.91
CA ASN A 289 -0.89 10.10 -6.93
C ASN A 289 0.56 10.44 -7.26
N ASN A 290 0.78 10.78 -8.52
CA ASN A 290 1.92 11.60 -8.93
C ASN A 290 1.49 12.53 -10.07
N TRP A 291 2.14 13.67 -10.14
CA TRP A 291 2.00 14.56 -11.28
C TRP A 291 3.27 15.39 -11.44
N VAL A 292 3.48 15.85 -12.66
CA VAL A 292 4.59 16.73 -12.99
C VAL A 292 4.10 17.80 -13.96
N VAL A 293 4.54 19.03 -13.74
CA VAL A 293 4.30 20.14 -14.67
C VAL A 293 5.62 20.76 -15.12
N SER A 294 5.69 21.16 -16.38
CA SER A 294 6.86 21.83 -16.94
C SER A 294 7.01 23.25 -16.39
N GLY A 295 8.17 23.86 -16.58
CA GLY A 295 8.43 25.25 -16.17
C GLY A 295 7.47 26.31 -16.72
N LYS A 296 6.69 25.99 -17.77
CA LYS A 296 5.63 26.87 -18.29
C LYS A 296 4.51 27.11 -17.27
N HIS A 297 4.30 26.14 -16.37
CA HIS A 297 3.23 26.13 -15.37
C HIS A 297 3.75 26.38 -13.97
N THR A 298 4.98 26.86 -13.79
CA THR A 298 5.54 27.11 -12.46
C THR A 298 5.99 28.55 -12.29
N VAL A 299 6.02 29.00 -11.05
CA VAL A 299 6.51 30.35 -10.70
C VAL A 299 8.02 30.49 -10.89
N THR A 300 8.77 29.38 -10.78
CA THR A 300 10.24 29.34 -10.89
C THR A 300 10.73 29.22 -12.33
N GLY A 301 9.87 28.82 -13.27
CA GLY A 301 10.27 28.52 -14.64
C GLY A 301 10.96 27.17 -14.82
N LYS A 302 11.07 26.37 -13.75
CA LYS A 302 11.54 24.97 -13.77
C LYS A 302 10.42 24.01 -13.39
N PRO A 303 10.50 22.72 -13.76
CA PRO A 303 9.46 21.75 -13.43
C PRO A 303 9.18 21.67 -11.92
N LEU A 304 7.99 21.18 -11.57
CA LEU A 304 7.66 20.71 -10.22
C LEU A 304 7.04 19.31 -10.34
N LEU A 305 7.44 18.41 -9.44
CA LEU A 305 6.96 17.03 -9.39
C LEU A 305 6.39 16.74 -7.99
N ALA A 306 5.21 16.14 -7.94
CA ALA A 306 4.62 15.62 -6.71
C ALA A 306 4.47 14.10 -6.77
N ASN A 307 4.61 13.44 -5.62
CA ASN A 307 4.24 12.05 -5.44
C ASN A 307 3.79 11.78 -4.00
N ASP A 308 2.69 11.04 -3.84
CA ASP A 308 2.17 10.59 -2.56
C ASP A 308 1.54 9.19 -2.70
N PRO A 309 2.32 8.11 -2.61
CA PRO A 309 1.79 6.74 -2.64
C PRO A 309 0.80 6.50 -1.50
N HIS A 310 -0.27 5.74 -1.75
CA HIS A 310 -1.22 5.37 -0.71
C HIS A 310 -1.14 3.88 -0.35
N LEU A 311 -0.67 3.61 0.87
CA LEU A 311 -0.45 2.29 1.46
C LEU A 311 -1.08 2.25 2.86
N ALA A 312 -1.34 1.07 3.40
CA ALA A 312 -2.00 0.93 4.69
C ALA A 312 -1.23 1.66 5.80
N PRO A 313 -1.93 2.43 6.67
CA PRO A 313 -1.30 3.06 7.82
C PRO A 313 -0.78 2.01 8.81
N SER A 314 0.53 1.96 8.97
CA SER A 314 1.23 1.11 9.94
C SER A 314 2.07 1.91 10.92
N ALA A 315 2.29 1.33 12.09
CA ALA A 315 3.28 1.78 13.05
C ALA A 315 4.33 0.67 13.20
N PRO A 316 5.61 0.92 12.88
CA PRO A 316 6.13 2.10 12.20
C PRO A 316 5.66 2.22 10.73
N SER A 317 5.82 3.41 10.14
CA SER A 317 5.43 3.68 8.74
C SER A 317 6.27 2.87 7.74
N ILE A 318 5.73 2.54 6.57
CA ILE A 318 6.45 1.71 5.58
C ILE A 318 7.70 2.36 4.97
N TRP A 319 7.73 3.70 4.88
CA TRP A 319 8.86 4.44 4.31
C TRP A 319 9.92 4.81 5.35
N TYR A 320 11.17 4.80 4.90
CA TYR A 320 12.38 5.24 5.58
C TYR A 320 13.06 6.31 4.72
N MET A 321 13.30 7.50 5.27
CA MET A 321 13.91 8.61 4.55
C MET A 321 15.44 8.51 4.65
N VAL A 322 16.14 8.77 3.55
CA VAL A 322 17.61 8.71 3.55
C VAL A 322 18.20 9.65 2.50
N HIS A 323 19.36 10.22 2.81
CA HIS A 323 20.25 10.84 1.85
C HIS A 323 21.55 10.03 1.78
N LEU A 324 21.97 9.67 0.56
CA LEU A 324 23.15 8.86 0.28
C LEU A 324 24.12 9.65 -0.60
N SER A 325 25.40 9.72 -0.22
CA SER A 325 26.44 10.35 -1.04
C SER A 325 27.77 9.61 -1.03
N ALA A 326 28.28 9.34 -2.22
CA ALA A 326 29.63 8.83 -2.51
C ALA A 326 30.05 9.34 -3.90
N PRO A 327 31.31 9.13 -4.35
CA PRO A 327 31.71 9.52 -5.70
C PRO A 327 30.78 8.95 -6.78
N GLY A 328 30.18 9.82 -7.59
CA GLY A 328 29.25 9.43 -8.66
C GLY A 328 27.79 9.25 -8.24
N VAL A 329 27.43 9.42 -6.95
CA VAL A 329 26.04 9.36 -6.48
C VAL A 329 25.78 10.37 -5.36
N ARG A 330 24.71 11.16 -5.51
CA ARG A 330 24.10 11.92 -4.43
C ARG A 330 22.59 11.88 -4.61
N VAL A 331 21.89 11.18 -3.74
CA VAL A 331 20.47 10.90 -3.89
C VAL A 331 19.76 11.02 -2.56
N ALA A 332 18.55 11.58 -2.56
CA ALA A 332 17.71 11.74 -1.38
C ALA A 332 16.27 11.35 -1.68
N GLY A 333 15.62 10.71 -0.73
CA GLY A 333 14.22 10.31 -0.86
C GLY A 333 13.81 9.30 0.19
N VAL A 334 12.90 8.41 -0.20
CA VAL A 334 12.45 7.27 0.60
C VAL A 334 12.85 5.94 -0.01
N THR A 335 13.07 4.97 0.87
CA THR A 335 13.15 3.53 0.57
C THR A 335 12.27 2.76 1.56
N ALA A 336 12.03 1.47 1.31
CA ALA A 336 11.47 0.59 2.32
C ALA A 336 12.61 0.01 3.19
N PRO A 337 12.45 -0.13 4.52
CA PRO A 337 13.45 -0.77 5.37
C PRO A 337 13.82 -2.17 4.85
N GLY A 338 15.10 -2.39 4.57
CA GLY A 338 15.59 -3.62 3.96
C GLY A 338 15.94 -3.49 2.48
N LEU A 339 15.56 -2.39 1.82
CA LEU A 339 15.93 -2.09 0.43
C LEU A 339 17.07 -1.07 0.35
N PRO A 340 18.20 -1.42 -0.29
CA PRO A 340 19.30 -0.48 -0.53
C PRO A 340 18.96 0.57 -1.61
N GLY A 341 19.57 1.75 -1.49
CA GLY A 341 19.32 2.90 -2.38
C GLY A 341 18.05 3.69 -2.02
N VAL A 342 17.60 4.53 -2.96
CA VAL A 342 16.39 5.36 -2.87
C VAL A 342 15.40 4.93 -3.94
N VAL A 343 14.16 4.63 -3.55
CA VAL A 343 13.11 4.13 -4.47
C VAL A 343 12.34 5.30 -5.08
N ILE A 344 11.96 6.30 -4.28
CA ILE A 344 11.28 7.53 -4.74
C ILE A 344 12.05 8.72 -4.20
N GLY A 345 12.33 9.72 -5.05
CA GLY A 345 13.08 10.90 -4.62
C GLY A 345 13.71 11.65 -5.78
N HIS A 346 14.90 12.17 -5.53
CA HIS A 346 15.69 12.89 -6.52
C HIS A 346 17.19 12.73 -6.28
N ASN A 347 17.98 12.96 -7.33
CA ASN A 347 19.41 13.23 -7.21
C ASN A 347 19.68 14.70 -7.55
N ASP A 348 20.91 15.04 -7.88
CA ASP A 348 21.33 16.41 -8.19
C ASP A 348 20.87 16.88 -9.59
N GLN A 349 20.32 15.98 -10.42
CA GLN A 349 19.93 16.26 -11.81
C GLN A 349 18.45 16.02 -12.09
N ILE A 350 17.86 14.99 -11.49
CA ILE A 350 16.51 14.51 -11.83
C ILE A 350 15.71 14.15 -10.56
N ALA A 351 14.39 14.23 -10.67
CA ALA A 351 13.42 13.73 -9.69
C ALA A 351 12.47 12.71 -10.34
N TRP A 352 12.00 11.76 -9.56
CA TRP A 352 11.03 10.75 -10.00
C TRP A 352 10.05 10.36 -8.89
N GLY A 353 8.89 9.85 -9.29
CA GLY A 353 7.86 9.36 -8.37
C GLY A 353 6.99 8.30 -9.02
N PHE A 354 6.41 7.41 -8.21
CA PHE A 354 5.72 6.20 -8.67
C PHE A 354 4.25 6.19 -8.30
N THR A 355 3.42 5.66 -9.19
CA THR A 355 2.09 5.12 -8.86
C THR A 355 1.93 3.77 -9.56
N ASN A 356 0.98 2.94 -9.12
CA ASN A 356 0.75 1.64 -9.73
C ASN A 356 0.02 1.74 -11.08
N VAL A 357 0.45 0.97 -12.09
CA VAL A 357 -0.30 0.80 -13.36
C VAL A 357 -1.54 -0.07 -13.17
N GLY A 358 -1.50 -1.01 -12.23
CA GLY A 358 -2.49 -2.08 -12.10
C GLY A 358 -2.41 -3.11 -13.24
N PRO A 359 -1.20 -3.53 -13.65
CA PRO A 359 -1.03 -4.32 -14.87
C PRO A 359 -1.62 -5.72 -14.70
N ASP A 360 -2.07 -6.32 -15.80
CA ASP A 360 -2.45 -7.72 -15.86
C ASP A 360 -1.19 -8.57 -16.18
N VAL A 361 -0.57 -9.11 -15.12
CA VAL A 361 0.71 -9.85 -15.15
C VAL A 361 0.63 -11.24 -14.53
N GLN A 362 -0.59 -11.71 -14.31
CA GLN A 362 -0.90 -13.02 -13.76
C GLN A 362 -1.86 -13.74 -14.68
N ASP A 363 -1.77 -15.06 -14.72
CA ASP A 363 -2.74 -15.91 -15.41
C ASP A 363 -2.95 -17.20 -14.63
N LEU A 364 -4.21 -17.65 -14.60
CA LEU A 364 -4.57 -18.95 -14.05
C LEU A 364 -4.71 -20.00 -15.15
N TYR A 365 -4.22 -21.20 -14.85
CA TYR A 365 -4.37 -22.36 -15.73
C TYR A 365 -5.06 -23.48 -14.96
N GLY A 366 -6.24 -23.89 -15.43
CA GLY A 366 -6.93 -25.07 -14.92
C GLY A 366 -6.24 -26.34 -15.41
N GLU A 367 -5.43 -26.94 -14.55
CA GLU A 367 -4.65 -28.15 -14.84
C GLU A 367 -5.51 -29.40 -14.75
N GLN A 368 -5.26 -30.35 -15.66
CA GLN A 368 -5.93 -31.65 -15.70
C GLN A 368 -4.97 -32.72 -15.18
N PHE A 369 -5.15 -33.13 -13.92
CA PHE A 369 -4.34 -34.18 -13.31
C PHE A 369 -4.90 -35.57 -13.63
N ASP A 370 -4.02 -36.56 -13.69
CA ASP A 370 -4.38 -37.97 -13.90
C ASP A 370 -5.06 -38.50 -12.62
N PRO A 371 -6.35 -38.94 -12.68
CA PRO A 371 -7.04 -39.49 -11.52
C PRO A 371 -6.36 -40.75 -10.95
N ALA A 372 -5.60 -41.49 -11.77
CA ALA A 372 -4.85 -42.66 -11.34
C ALA A 372 -3.46 -42.33 -10.78
N ASN A 373 -2.91 -41.16 -11.12
CA ASN A 373 -1.62 -40.68 -10.61
C ASN A 373 -1.66 -39.16 -10.43
N PRO A 374 -1.97 -38.64 -9.22
CA PRO A 374 -2.12 -37.20 -8.98
C PRO A 374 -0.82 -36.40 -9.08
N ARG A 375 0.32 -37.05 -9.38
CA ARG A 375 1.57 -36.38 -9.72
C ARG A 375 1.71 -36.09 -11.21
N ARG A 376 0.85 -36.65 -12.06
CA ARG A 376 0.86 -36.41 -13.51
C ARG A 376 -0.25 -35.46 -13.91
N TYR A 377 0.06 -34.57 -14.85
CA TYR A 377 -0.91 -33.65 -15.44
C TYR A 377 -0.76 -33.62 -16.96
N LYS A 378 -1.86 -33.32 -17.64
CA LYS A 378 -1.94 -33.33 -19.10
C LYS A 378 -1.34 -32.05 -19.66
N THR A 379 -0.46 -32.19 -20.65
CA THR A 379 0.12 -31.11 -21.45
C THR A 379 -0.24 -31.32 -22.93
N PRO A 380 0.02 -30.34 -23.82
CA PRO A 380 -0.15 -30.52 -25.26
C PRO A 380 0.65 -31.70 -25.83
N SER A 381 1.77 -32.04 -25.18
CA SER A 381 2.64 -33.16 -25.56
C SER A 381 2.26 -34.52 -24.93
N GLY A 382 1.21 -34.56 -24.10
CA GLY A 382 0.79 -35.73 -23.32
C GLY A 382 0.99 -35.55 -21.82
N TRP A 383 0.96 -36.66 -21.08
CA TRP A 383 1.07 -36.67 -19.61
C TRP A 383 2.49 -36.41 -19.12
N SER A 384 2.68 -35.35 -18.32
CA SER A 384 3.96 -34.97 -17.70
C SER A 384 3.88 -35.06 -16.17
N ASP A 385 5.03 -35.26 -15.51
CA ASP A 385 5.11 -35.22 -14.04
C ASP A 385 5.17 -33.77 -13.54
N ALA A 386 4.39 -33.45 -12.52
CA ALA A 386 4.51 -32.22 -11.75
C ALA A 386 5.67 -32.33 -10.76
N THR A 387 6.33 -31.21 -10.49
CA THR A 387 7.35 -31.14 -9.43
C THR A 387 6.64 -31.03 -8.09
N ILE A 388 7.07 -31.83 -7.11
CA ILE A 388 6.62 -31.71 -5.71
C ILE A 388 7.74 -31.09 -4.91
N ARG A 389 7.53 -29.86 -4.43
CA ARG A 389 8.43 -29.18 -3.50
C ARG A 389 7.94 -29.43 -2.08
N HIS A 390 8.78 -30.07 -1.28
CA HIS A 390 8.50 -30.35 0.13
C HIS A 390 8.98 -29.18 0.98
N GLU A 391 8.09 -28.55 1.72
CA GLU A 391 8.35 -27.45 2.64
C GLU A 391 8.03 -27.89 4.07
N ASP A 392 8.76 -27.37 5.06
CA ASP A 392 8.50 -27.59 6.48
C ASP A 392 8.31 -26.24 7.18
N ILE A 393 7.08 -25.96 7.64
CA ILE A 393 6.73 -24.70 8.30
C ILE A 393 6.88 -24.87 9.81
N LYS A 394 7.72 -24.04 10.43
CA LYS A 394 7.83 -23.99 11.89
C LYS A 394 6.69 -23.16 12.48
N VAL A 395 5.96 -23.76 13.40
CA VAL A 395 4.81 -23.14 14.06
C VAL A 395 5.04 -23.11 15.57
N ARG A 396 5.00 -21.91 16.14
CA ARG A 396 5.16 -21.70 17.57
C ARG A 396 3.99 -22.28 18.35
N LYS A 397 4.29 -23.00 19.45
CA LYS A 397 3.27 -23.74 20.22
C LYS A 397 2.37 -22.86 21.10
N GLY A 398 2.86 -21.70 21.55
CA GLY A 398 2.11 -20.80 22.42
C GLY A 398 2.79 -19.42 22.56
N PHE A 399 2.01 -18.37 22.88
CA PHE A 399 2.50 -16.98 22.89
C PHE A 399 3.72 -16.77 23.80
N PHE A 400 3.74 -17.48 24.93
CA PHE A 400 4.84 -17.46 25.91
C PHE A 400 5.77 -18.68 25.80
N GLU A 401 5.66 -19.49 24.74
CA GLU A 401 6.50 -20.66 24.53
C GLU A 401 7.50 -20.39 23.41
N SER A 402 8.80 -20.63 23.64
CA SER A 402 9.82 -20.48 22.60
C SER A 402 9.99 -21.71 21.70
N THR A 403 9.17 -22.75 21.88
CA THR A 403 9.28 -24.00 21.11
C THR A 403 8.34 -24.01 19.90
N THR A 404 8.77 -24.69 18.85
CA THR A 404 8.01 -24.85 17.61
C THR A 404 7.66 -26.31 17.34
N ALA A 405 6.65 -26.53 16.51
CA ALA A 405 6.33 -27.79 15.85
C ALA A 405 6.49 -27.60 14.34
N ASN A 406 6.86 -28.66 13.61
CA ASN A 406 6.93 -28.61 12.15
C ASN A 406 5.59 -29.03 11.56
N VAL A 407 5.11 -28.27 10.58
CA VAL A 407 3.95 -28.57 9.75
C VAL A 407 4.46 -28.79 8.33
N PRO A 408 4.45 -30.03 7.81
CA PRO A 408 4.87 -30.29 6.44
C PRO A 408 3.86 -29.73 5.45
N LEU A 409 4.34 -29.27 4.30
CA LEU A 409 3.56 -28.77 3.18
C LEU A 409 4.14 -29.29 1.86
N ASP A 410 3.33 -29.98 1.07
CA ASP A 410 3.68 -30.38 -0.28
C ASP A 410 3.13 -29.35 -1.29
N VAL A 411 4.04 -28.64 -1.95
CA VAL A 411 3.70 -27.68 -3.00
C VAL A 411 3.84 -28.37 -4.36
N THR A 412 2.75 -28.43 -5.12
CA THR A 412 2.78 -28.95 -6.50
C THR A 412 3.06 -27.82 -7.47
N VAL A 413 4.04 -27.99 -8.34
CA VAL A 413 4.46 -27.02 -9.36
C VAL A 413 4.35 -27.66 -10.74
N THR A 414 3.59 -27.03 -11.64
CA THR A 414 3.45 -27.43 -13.06
C THR A 414 4.33 -26.56 -13.95
N ARG A 415 4.23 -26.72 -15.28
CA ARG A 415 4.94 -25.86 -16.24
C ARG A 415 4.51 -24.39 -16.17
N HIS A 416 3.32 -24.10 -15.65
CA HIS A 416 2.80 -22.74 -15.54
C HIS A 416 3.15 -22.08 -14.20
N GLY A 417 3.43 -22.87 -13.16
CA GLY A 417 3.78 -22.37 -11.83
C GLY A 417 3.17 -23.22 -10.69
N PRO A 418 3.16 -22.71 -9.45
CA PRO A 418 2.59 -23.43 -8.32
C PRO A 418 1.07 -23.54 -8.43
N VAL A 419 0.52 -24.68 -7.99
CA VAL A 419 -0.92 -24.84 -7.78
C VAL A 419 -1.32 -24.03 -6.55
N VAL A 420 -2.12 -22.97 -6.77
CA VAL A 420 -2.50 -22.02 -5.72
C VAL A 420 -3.90 -22.27 -5.15
N PHE A 421 -4.79 -22.95 -5.89
CA PHE A 421 -6.07 -23.42 -5.37
C PHE A 421 -6.62 -24.61 -6.19
N GLU A 422 -7.67 -25.25 -5.67
CA GLU A 422 -8.38 -26.38 -6.30
C GLU A 422 -9.89 -26.10 -6.36
N LYS A 423 -10.56 -26.49 -7.45
CA LYS A 423 -12.01 -26.33 -7.69
C LYS A 423 -12.57 -27.49 -8.51
N ASN A 424 -13.66 -28.11 -8.07
CA ASN A 424 -14.33 -29.25 -8.74
C ASN A 424 -13.36 -30.36 -9.23
N GLY A 425 -12.32 -30.68 -8.44
CA GLY A 425 -11.28 -31.65 -8.80
C GLY A 425 -10.27 -31.17 -9.87
N LYS A 426 -10.38 -29.91 -10.32
CA LYS A 426 -9.35 -29.23 -11.14
C LYS A 426 -8.45 -28.39 -10.25
N ARG A 427 -7.15 -28.41 -10.53
CA ARG A 427 -6.12 -27.69 -9.78
C ARG A 427 -5.66 -26.49 -10.60
N TYR A 428 -5.54 -25.31 -10.01
CA TYR A 428 -5.23 -24.08 -10.73
C TYR A 428 -3.80 -23.67 -10.45
N ALA A 429 -2.98 -23.69 -11.50
CA ALA A 429 -1.62 -23.19 -11.45
C ALA A 429 -1.61 -21.69 -11.74
N LEU A 430 -0.84 -20.93 -10.96
CA LEU A 430 -0.61 -19.51 -11.15
C LEU A 430 0.68 -19.28 -11.93
N ARG A 431 0.57 -18.64 -13.09
CA ARG A 431 1.72 -18.03 -13.77
C ARG A 431 1.77 -16.56 -13.42
N TRP A 432 2.93 -16.08 -12.99
CA TRP A 432 3.12 -14.69 -12.58
C TRP A 432 4.53 -14.24 -12.88
N THR A 433 4.69 -13.04 -13.42
CA THR A 433 6.03 -12.45 -13.71
C THR A 433 6.90 -12.36 -12.46
N ALA A 434 6.31 -12.14 -11.27
CA ALA A 434 7.05 -12.12 -10.01
C ALA A 434 7.60 -13.49 -9.58
N LEU A 435 7.13 -14.59 -10.19
CA LEU A 435 7.58 -15.96 -9.95
C LEU A 435 8.57 -16.47 -11.03
N ASP A 436 8.89 -15.65 -12.04
CA ASP A 436 9.89 -15.98 -13.06
C ASP A 436 11.21 -15.23 -12.77
N PRO A 437 12.24 -15.92 -12.25
CA PRO A 437 13.50 -15.26 -11.91
C PRO A 437 14.26 -14.73 -13.13
N LYS A 438 13.96 -15.22 -14.34
CA LYS A 438 14.59 -14.73 -15.58
C LYS A 438 14.06 -13.37 -16.03
N LEU A 439 12.86 -13.00 -15.56
CA LEU A 439 12.23 -11.72 -15.88
C LEU A 439 12.55 -10.64 -14.88
N ASN A 440 12.91 -10.99 -13.64
CA ASN A 440 13.11 -10.05 -12.56
C ASN A 440 14.57 -9.67 -12.42
N ASN A 441 14.82 -8.38 -12.14
CA ASN A 441 16.17 -7.85 -12.04
C ASN A 441 16.26 -6.74 -10.96
N PRO A 442 17.20 -6.84 -9.99
CA PRO A 442 17.43 -5.79 -8.99
C PRO A 442 18.26 -4.57 -9.46
N ASP A 443 18.69 -4.48 -10.72
CA ASP A 443 19.64 -3.48 -11.23
C ASP A 443 19.06 -2.05 -11.36
N SER A 444 17.74 -1.92 -11.46
CA SER A 444 17.10 -0.65 -11.83
C SER A 444 17.34 0.46 -10.82
N THR A 445 17.18 0.20 -9.51
CA THR A 445 17.35 1.20 -8.44
C THR A 445 18.74 1.82 -8.45
N TYR A 446 19.79 1.01 -8.61
CA TYR A 446 21.18 1.49 -8.66
C TYR A 446 21.38 2.50 -9.80
N SER A 447 20.81 2.18 -10.97
CA SER A 447 20.94 2.97 -12.19
C SER A 447 20.07 4.23 -12.16
N ILE A 448 18.84 4.15 -11.65
CA ILE A 448 17.94 5.30 -11.48
C ILE A 448 18.59 6.34 -10.56
N ASN A 449 19.16 5.93 -9.42
CA ASN A 449 19.78 6.82 -8.45
C ASN A 449 20.94 7.64 -9.04
N ARG A 450 21.54 7.19 -10.14
CA ARG A 450 22.69 7.81 -10.82
C ARG A 450 22.35 8.44 -12.18
N ALA A 451 21.12 8.30 -12.67
CA ALA A 451 20.72 8.84 -13.95
C ALA A 451 20.74 10.37 -13.93
N ARG A 452 21.28 10.99 -14.98
CA ARG A 452 21.48 12.46 -15.05
C ARG A 452 20.51 13.18 -15.98
N ASN A 453 19.73 12.44 -16.76
CA ASN A 453 18.82 12.99 -17.75
C ASN A 453 17.82 11.90 -18.19
N TRP A 454 16.84 12.28 -19.02
CA TRP A 454 15.78 11.40 -19.51
C TRP A 454 16.33 10.17 -20.23
N LYS A 455 17.40 10.32 -21.02
CA LYS A 455 17.99 9.20 -21.78
C LYS A 455 18.57 8.14 -20.84
N GLU A 456 19.34 8.56 -19.84
CA GLU A 456 19.91 7.66 -18.83
C GLU A 456 18.81 7.05 -17.94
N PHE A 457 17.82 7.86 -17.55
CA PHE A 457 16.68 7.42 -16.74
C PHE A 457 15.85 6.36 -17.47
N ASN A 458 15.43 6.64 -18.70
CA ASN A 458 14.67 5.70 -19.52
C ASN A 458 15.49 4.44 -19.88
N ALA A 459 16.81 4.54 -19.98
CA ALA A 459 17.67 3.36 -20.13
C ALA A 459 17.69 2.51 -18.85
N ALA A 460 17.75 3.12 -17.66
CA ALA A 460 17.66 2.42 -16.39
C ALA A 460 16.33 1.68 -16.22
N LEU A 461 15.22 2.31 -16.63
CA LEU A 461 13.88 1.72 -16.56
C LEU A 461 13.68 0.46 -17.42
N ARG A 462 14.58 0.17 -18.37
CA ARG A 462 14.54 -1.10 -19.12
C ARG A 462 14.81 -2.32 -18.24
N SER A 463 15.48 -2.13 -17.11
CA SER A 463 15.75 -3.16 -16.10
C SER A 463 14.73 -3.14 -14.96
N PHE A 464 13.68 -2.31 -15.05
CA PHE A 464 12.63 -2.25 -14.05
C PHE A 464 11.55 -3.29 -14.39
N THR A 465 11.38 -4.30 -13.53
CA THR A 465 10.65 -5.52 -13.91
C THR A 465 9.28 -5.61 -13.25
N ALA A 466 9.22 -5.41 -11.93
CA ALA A 466 8.00 -5.53 -11.14
C ALA A 466 8.09 -4.74 -9.82
N PRO A 467 6.94 -4.34 -9.25
CA PRO A 467 5.62 -4.27 -9.89
C PRO A 467 5.56 -3.14 -10.93
N THR A 468 4.84 -3.28 -12.05
CA THR A 468 4.79 -2.24 -13.10
C THR A 468 4.27 -0.91 -12.57
N GLN A 469 5.09 0.14 -12.66
CA GLN A 469 4.78 1.48 -12.14
C GLN A 469 4.59 2.51 -13.25
N ASN A 470 3.66 3.43 -13.03
CA ASN A 470 3.57 4.74 -13.66
C ASN A 470 4.66 5.64 -13.03
N ILE A 471 5.73 5.88 -13.78
CA ILE A 471 6.88 6.65 -13.29
C ILE A 471 6.90 8.01 -13.95
N VAL A 472 6.76 9.09 -13.17
CA VAL A 472 6.94 10.47 -13.66
C VAL A 472 8.37 10.95 -13.42
N TYR A 473 8.82 11.88 -14.25
CA TYR A 473 10.18 12.40 -14.30
C TYR A 473 10.19 13.93 -14.42
N ALA A 474 11.14 14.58 -13.75
CA ALA A 474 11.47 15.99 -13.91
C ALA A 474 12.98 16.21 -13.83
N ASP A 475 13.54 17.20 -14.55
CA ASP A 475 14.96 17.54 -14.44
C ASP A 475 15.30 19.03 -14.39
N VAL A 476 16.56 19.29 -14.02
CA VAL A 476 17.14 20.64 -13.93
C VAL A 476 17.24 21.33 -15.28
N ALA A 477 17.23 20.59 -16.41
CA ALA A 477 17.25 21.17 -17.75
C ALA A 477 15.87 21.71 -18.18
N GLY A 478 14.80 21.27 -17.51
CA GLY A 478 13.45 21.77 -17.68
C GLY A 478 12.48 20.78 -18.31
N HIS A 479 12.90 19.53 -18.47
CA HIS A 479 12.12 18.48 -19.11
C HIS A 479 11.25 17.72 -18.11
N ILE A 480 10.13 17.21 -18.63
CA ILE A 480 9.23 16.33 -17.88
C ILE A 480 8.94 15.07 -18.69
N GLY A 481 8.71 13.96 -18.01
CA GLY A 481 8.50 12.68 -18.68
C GLY A 481 7.64 11.71 -17.87
N TYR A 482 7.23 10.66 -18.56
CA TYR A 482 6.46 9.56 -18.02
C TYR A 482 6.80 8.24 -18.72
N HIS A 483 6.88 7.17 -17.94
CA HIS A 483 7.03 5.79 -18.42
C HIS A 483 6.25 4.82 -17.52
N ALA A 484 5.33 4.05 -18.10
CA ALA A 484 4.78 2.86 -17.44
C ALA A 484 5.76 1.69 -17.55
N ALA A 485 6.75 1.63 -16.65
CA ALA A 485 7.84 0.65 -16.70
C ALA A 485 7.50 -0.64 -15.95
N GLY A 486 7.81 -1.79 -16.54
CA GLY A 486 7.60 -3.13 -15.99
C GLY A 486 7.55 -4.19 -17.09
N VAL A 487 7.13 -5.41 -16.74
CA VAL A 487 7.02 -6.55 -17.66
C VAL A 487 5.55 -6.97 -17.79
N VAL A 488 4.98 -6.81 -18.99
CA VAL A 488 3.58 -7.17 -19.29
C VAL A 488 3.55 -8.24 -20.39
N PRO A 489 2.93 -9.41 -20.15
CA PRO A 489 2.94 -10.52 -21.08
C PRO A 489 2.08 -10.26 -22.33
N ILE A 490 2.51 -10.82 -23.46
CA ILE A 490 1.72 -10.96 -24.69
C ILE A 490 1.31 -12.42 -24.80
N ARG A 491 0.01 -12.66 -24.70
CA ARG A 491 -0.61 -14.00 -24.69
C ARG A 491 -0.88 -14.47 -26.11
N LYS A 492 -0.81 -15.80 -26.33
CA LYS A 492 -1.08 -16.41 -27.65
C LYS A 492 -2.54 -16.21 -28.08
N SER A 493 -3.48 -16.30 -27.15
CA SER A 493 -4.88 -15.95 -27.35
C SER A 493 -5.49 -15.33 -26.09
N GLY A 494 -6.62 -14.62 -26.25
CA GLY A 494 -7.28 -13.94 -25.14
C GLY A 494 -6.43 -12.82 -24.53
N ASP A 495 -6.84 -12.38 -23.35
CA ASP A 495 -6.21 -11.29 -22.62
C ASP A 495 -5.82 -11.66 -21.18
N GLY A 496 -6.05 -12.91 -20.77
CA GLY A 496 -5.78 -13.40 -19.41
C GLY A 496 -6.92 -13.24 -18.42
N SER A 497 -8.01 -12.59 -18.84
CA SER A 497 -9.05 -12.16 -17.91
C SER A 497 -10.02 -13.26 -17.42
N VAL A 498 -9.75 -14.52 -17.78
CA VAL A 498 -10.38 -15.75 -17.30
C VAL A 498 -9.36 -16.91 -17.32
N PRO A 499 -9.51 -17.94 -16.48
CA PRO A 499 -8.57 -19.06 -16.46
C PRO A 499 -8.48 -19.83 -17.80
N TYR A 500 -7.26 -20.19 -18.21
CA TYR A 500 -6.99 -21.00 -19.40
C TYR A 500 -7.05 -22.51 -19.13
N ASP A 501 -7.25 -23.33 -20.17
CA ASP A 501 -7.05 -24.79 -20.09
C ASP A 501 -5.56 -25.12 -20.08
N GLY A 502 -5.05 -25.59 -18.93
CA GLY A 502 -3.65 -25.96 -18.73
C GLY A 502 -3.17 -27.12 -19.61
N SER A 503 -4.08 -27.90 -20.20
CA SER A 503 -3.71 -28.97 -21.14
C SER A 503 -3.41 -28.47 -22.57
N SER A 504 -3.67 -27.19 -22.85
CA SER A 504 -3.48 -26.53 -24.15
C SER A 504 -2.37 -25.47 -24.12
N ASP A 505 -1.98 -24.95 -25.29
CA ASP A 505 -1.04 -23.82 -25.41
C ASP A 505 -1.75 -22.46 -25.59
N GLU A 506 -3.09 -22.39 -25.50
CA GLU A 506 -3.85 -21.17 -25.86
C GLU A 506 -3.49 -19.97 -24.97
N GLY A 507 -3.30 -20.21 -23.67
CA GLY A 507 -2.94 -19.17 -22.70
C GLY A 507 -1.44 -18.89 -22.59
N GLU A 508 -0.58 -19.51 -23.40
CA GLU A 508 0.87 -19.36 -23.23
C GLU A 508 1.34 -17.93 -23.52
N TRP A 509 2.29 -17.46 -22.71
CA TRP A 509 2.99 -16.19 -22.96
C TRP A 509 3.96 -16.37 -24.11
N THR A 510 3.76 -15.63 -25.20
CA THR A 510 4.58 -15.70 -26.41
C THR A 510 5.75 -14.74 -26.39
N SER A 511 5.58 -13.60 -25.72
CA SER A 511 6.57 -12.54 -25.56
C SER A 511 6.09 -11.57 -24.48
N PHE A 512 6.78 -10.44 -24.30
CA PHE A 512 6.38 -9.35 -23.43
C PHE A 512 6.34 -8.06 -24.25
N ILE A 513 5.54 -7.08 -23.82
CA ILE A 513 5.53 -5.76 -24.45
C ILE A 513 6.96 -5.19 -24.41
N PRO A 514 7.57 -4.83 -25.54
CA PRO A 514 8.91 -4.24 -25.54
C PRO A 514 8.94 -2.96 -24.70
N SER A 515 10.03 -2.74 -23.95
CA SER A 515 10.14 -1.60 -23.03
C SER A 515 9.89 -0.22 -23.68
N ASP A 516 10.25 -0.06 -24.95
CA ASP A 516 10.06 1.15 -25.77
C ASP A 516 8.67 1.26 -26.40
N LYS A 517 7.84 0.22 -26.24
CA LYS A 517 6.43 0.14 -26.66
C LYS A 517 5.45 0.29 -25.52
N LEU A 518 5.91 0.18 -24.27
CA LEU A 518 5.13 0.57 -23.09
C LEU A 518 4.74 2.06 -23.19
N PRO A 519 3.68 2.50 -22.47
CA PRO A 519 3.25 3.89 -22.50
C PRO A 519 4.37 4.84 -22.04
N ILE A 520 4.81 5.72 -22.94
CA ILE A 520 5.88 6.70 -22.72
C ILE A 520 5.44 8.06 -23.25
N VAL A 521 5.71 9.13 -22.49
CA VAL A 521 5.57 10.53 -22.90
C VAL A 521 6.79 11.32 -22.44
N TYR A 522 7.27 12.22 -23.29
CA TYR A 522 8.35 13.15 -22.96
C TYR A 522 8.00 14.53 -23.51
N ASP A 523 8.06 15.56 -22.66
CA ASP A 523 7.70 16.95 -22.96
C ASP A 523 6.39 17.11 -23.75
N PRO A 524 5.23 16.67 -23.22
CA PRO A 524 3.98 16.82 -23.91
C PRO A 524 3.65 18.31 -24.13
N PRO A 525 2.97 18.70 -25.23
CA PRO A 525 2.66 20.10 -25.50
C PRO A 525 1.87 20.79 -24.39
N SER A 526 1.01 20.05 -23.67
CA SER A 526 0.28 20.55 -22.50
C SER A 526 1.19 20.97 -21.36
N GLY A 527 2.40 20.39 -21.25
CA GLY A 527 3.31 20.58 -20.14
C GLY A 527 2.80 20.03 -18.80
N ILE A 528 1.81 19.13 -18.80
CA ILE A 528 1.17 18.55 -17.62
C ILE A 528 1.03 17.04 -17.81
N ILE A 529 1.46 16.26 -16.81
CA ILE A 529 1.27 14.81 -16.72
C ILE A 529 0.68 14.49 -15.35
N VAL A 530 -0.38 13.68 -15.30
CA VAL A 530 -1.05 13.27 -14.05
C VAL A 530 -1.31 11.77 -14.09
N THR A 531 -0.86 11.04 -13.06
CA THR A 531 -1.31 9.68 -12.81
C THR A 531 -1.77 9.52 -11.37
N ALA A 532 -2.90 8.87 -11.24
CA ALA A 532 -3.57 8.52 -10.01
C ALA A 532 -4.19 7.12 -10.16
N ASN A 533 -3.44 6.19 -10.78
CA ASN A 533 -3.87 4.83 -11.14
C ASN A 533 -5.09 4.72 -12.08
N GLN A 534 -5.52 5.84 -12.67
CA GLN A 534 -6.61 5.87 -13.64
C GLN A 534 -6.18 5.22 -14.96
N ARG A 535 -7.13 5.03 -15.87
CA ARG A 535 -6.86 4.64 -17.26
C ARG A 535 -5.90 5.64 -17.94
N ILE A 536 -4.70 5.17 -18.27
CA ILE A 536 -3.60 6.02 -18.78
C ILE A 536 -3.48 6.06 -20.31
N VAL A 537 -4.09 5.12 -21.03
CA VAL A 537 -3.96 4.97 -22.49
C VAL A 537 -5.29 5.12 -23.21
N GLY A 538 -5.31 5.72 -24.39
CA GLY A 538 -6.50 5.79 -25.26
C GLY A 538 -6.83 4.44 -25.93
N THR A 539 -8.03 4.34 -26.51
CA THR A 539 -8.44 3.15 -27.30
C THR A 539 -7.63 2.95 -28.59
N ASP A 540 -6.76 3.88 -28.97
CA ASP A 540 -5.81 3.72 -30.05
C ASP A 540 -4.49 3.05 -29.65
N TYR A 541 -4.24 2.84 -28.35
CA TYR A 541 -3.05 2.14 -27.88
C TYR A 541 -3.12 0.64 -28.27
N PRO A 542 -2.06 0.06 -28.88
CA PRO A 542 -2.15 -1.24 -29.54
C PRO A 542 -1.97 -2.45 -28.63
N TYR A 543 -1.46 -2.25 -27.40
CA TYR A 543 -1.20 -3.35 -26.47
C TYR A 543 -2.20 -3.37 -25.32
N PHE A 544 -2.58 -4.56 -24.89
CA PHE A 544 -3.36 -4.74 -23.67
C PHE A 544 -2.46 -4.53 -22.44
N LEU A 545 -2.96 -3.78 -21.45
CA LEU A 545 -2.25 -3.54 -20.19
C LEU A 545 -2.99 -4.16 -19.00
N THR A 546 -4.29 -3.85 -18.91
CA THR A 546 -5.20 -4.31 -17.85
C THR A 546 -6.62 -3.88 -18.19
N HIS A 547 -7.60 -4.56 -17.60
CA HIS A 547 -9.00 -4.11 -17.56
C HIS A 547 -9.34 -3.38 -16.26
N SER A 548 -8.53 -3.56 -15.22
CA SER A 548 -8.82 -3.06 -13.88
C SER A 548 -8.09 -1.74 -13.69
N TRP A 549 -8.83 -0.64 -13.76
CA TRP A 549 -8.33 0.72 -13.50
C TRP A 549 -8.89 1.24 -12.18
N ALA A 550 -8.19 2.18 -11.53
CA ALA A 550 -8.78 2.91 -10.41
C ALA A 550 -9.82 3.92 -10.91
N GLN A 551 -10.66 4.38 -9.98
CA GLN A 551 -11.66 5.41 -10.24
C GLN A 551 -11.04 6.70 -10.79
N PRO A 552 -11.70 7.40 -11.73
CA PRO A 552 -11.11 8.53 -12.45
C PRO A 552 -11.02 9.83 -11.61
N TYR A 553 -11.72 9.89 -10.48
CA TYR A 553 -11.97 11.14 -9.77
C TYR A 553 -10.70 11.87 -9.30
N ARG A 554 -9.69 11.14 -8.80
CA ARG A 554 -8.44 11.74 -8.31
C ARG A 554 -7.66 12.39 -9.44
N ALA A 555 -7.41 11.64 -10.51
CA ALA A 555 -6.71 12.16 -11.69
C ALA A 555 -7.44 13.37 -12.28
N ARG A 556 -8.77 13.27 -12.43
CA ARG A 556 -9.61 14.36 -12.91
C ARG A 556 -9.49 15.60 -12.02
N ARG A 557 -9.62 15.44 -10.71
CA ARG A 557 -9.56 16.56 -9.76
C ARG A 557 -8.19 17.24 -9.75
N ILE A 558 -7.11 16.47 -9.75
CA ILE A 558 -5.74 17.00 -9.84
C ILE A 558 -5.56 17.76 -11.16
N PHE A 559 -5.95 17.15 -12.28
CA PHE A 559 -5.85 17.78 -13.60
C PHE A 559 -6.67 19.08 -13.70
N ASP A 560 -7.88 19.12 -13.14
CA ASP A 560 -8.71 20.33 -13.05
C ASP A 560 -8.01 21.45 -12.27
N LEU A 561 -7.49 21.15 -11.08
CA LEU A 561 -6.81 22.12 -10.23
C LEU A 561 -5.53 22.66 -10.88
N LEU A 562 -4.80 21.81 -11.61
CA LEU A 562 -3.62 22.21 -12.37
C LEU A 562 -3.97 23.16 -13.52
N ASN A 563 -5.09 22.95 -14.21
CA ASN A 563 -5.52 23.81 -15.32
C ASN A 563 -6.22 25.10 -14.85
N GLN A 564 -6.78 25.13 -13.64
CA GLN A 564 -7.42 26.33 -13.08
C GLN A 564 -6.41 27.42 -12.69
N THR A 565 -5.16 27.05 -12.41
CA THR A 565 -4.11 27.98 -11.98
C THR A 565 -3.01 28.04 -13.06
N PRO A 566 -2.72 29.21 -13.66
CA PRO A 566 -1.74 29.30 -14.75
C PRO A 566 -0.30 28.97 -14.36
N LYS A 567 0.09 29.27 -13.12
CA LYS A 567 1.43 29.00 -12.57
C LYS A 567 1.33 28.51 -11.14
N HIS A 568 2.08 27.46 -10.83
CA HIS A 568 2.09 26.77 -9.54
C HIS A 568 3.38 27.03 -8.78
N SER A 569 3.24 27.19 -7.47
CA SER A 569 4.31 27.10 -6.49
C SER A 569 4.31 25.74 -5.78
N ALA A 570 5.34 25.44 -5.00
CA ALA A 570 5.33 24.27 -4.11
C ALA A 570 4.14 24.32 -3.13
N ALA A 571 3.71 25.51 -2.69
CA ALA A 571 2.54 25.67 -1.83
C ALA A 571 1.22 25.30 -2.55
N ASP A 572 1.12 25.55 -3.85
CA ASP A 572 -0.04 25.12 -4.66
C ASP A 572 -0.07 23.61 -4.82
N PHE A 573 1.08 22.98 -5.08
CA PHE A 573 1.21 21.52 -5.12
C PHE A 573 0.79 20.88 -3.79
N ARG A 574 1.25 21.45 -2.68
CA ARG A 574 0.85 21.03 -1.33
C ARG A 574 -0.66 21.17 -1.09
N ARG A 575 -1.28 22.26 -1.57
CA ARG A 575 -2.73 22.45 -1.51
C ARG A 575 -3.49 21.40 -2.32
N ILE A 576 -2.96 21.00 -3.48
CA ILE A 576 -3.54 19.92 -4.30
C ILE A 576 -3.39 18.55 -3.59
N GLN A 577 -2.23 18.24 -3.01
CA GLN A 577 -2.04 17.04 -2.17
C GLN A 577 -2.95 17.01 -0.93
N GLY A 578 -3.46 18.18 -0.50
CA GLY A 578 -4.41 18.33 0.60
C GLY A 578 -5.87 18.44 0.16
N ASP A 579 -6.20 18.37 -1.13
CA ASP A 579 -7.56 18.55 -1.63
C ASP A 579 -8.42 17.32 -1.33
N ILE A 580 -9.58 17.56 -0.72
CA ILE A 580 -10.51 16.54 -0.21
C ILE A 580 -11.88 16.63 -0.87
N TYR A 581 -11.96 17.23 -2.06
CA TYR A 581 -13.22 17.39 -2.79
C TYR A 581 -13.60 16.09 -3.50
N SER A 582 -14.76 15.52 -3.18
CA SER A 582 -15.21 14.23 -3.71
C SER A 582 -16.17 14.43 -4.89
N ILE A 583 -15.65 14.28 -6.12
CA ILE A 583 -16.46 14.37 -7.35
C ILE A 583 -17.63 13.39 -7.30
N GLY A 584 -17.38 12.12 -6.98
CA GLY A 584 -18.41 11.08 -6.95
C GLY A 584 -19.53 11.36 -5.94
N ASN A 585 -19.22 11.84 -4.74
CA ASN A 585 -20.24 12.15 -3.74
C ASN A 585 -21.04 13.41 -4.10
N VAL A 586 -20.41 14.41 -4.73
CA VAL A 586 -21.13 15.61 -5.21
C VAL A 586 -22.10 15.25 -6.34
N LEU A 587 -21.66 14.45 -7.31
CA LEU A 587 -22.53 13.97 -8.39
C LEU A 587 -23.71 13.17 -7.81
N PHE A 588 -23.44 12.27 -6.87
CA PHE A 588 -24.47 11.46 -6.21
C PHE A 588 -25.49 12.34 -5.46
N ALA A 589 -25.02 13.32 -4.68
CA ALA A 589 -25.87 14.28 -3.97
C ALA A 589 -26.78 15.06 -4.92
N GLN A 590 -26.24 15.55 -6.04
CA GLN A 590 -27.01 16.27 -7.07
C GLN A 590 -28.09 15.39 -7.69
N GLN A 591 -27.78 14.13 -8.03
CA GLN A 591 -28.76 13.23 -8.63
C GLN A 591 -29.85 12.79 -7.65
N ILE A 592 -29.51 12.53 -6.37
CA ILE A 592 -30.53 12.23 -5.35
C ILE A 592 -31.52 13.39 -5.25
N ARG A 593 -31.05 14.63 -5.15
CA ARG A 593 -31.91 15.81 -5.06
C ARG A 593 -32.83 15.93 -6.27
N LYS A 594 -32.30 15.69 -7.47
CA LYS A 594 -33.08 15.70 -8.71
C LYS A 594 -34.17 14.64 -8.71
N ILE A 595 -33.84 13.41 -8.29
CA ILE A 595 -34.80 12.28 -8.24
C ILE A 595 -35.89 12.52 -7.19
N MET A 596 -35.50 13.01 -6.00
CA MET A 596 -36.40 13.18 -4.86
C MET A 596 -37.23 14.47 -4.93
N SER A 597 -36.97 15.36 -5.88
CA SER A 597 -37.68 16.64 -6.04
C SER A 597 -39.20 16.41 -6.21
N GLY A 598 -39.99 16.91 -5.26
CA GLY A 598 -41.45 16.75 -5.24
C GLY A 598 -41.95 15.35 -4.85
N GLN A 599 -41.06 14.46 -4.42
CA GLN A 599 -41.38 13.08 -4.04
C GLN A 599 -41.22 12.79 -2.54
N VAL A 600 -40.77 13.77 -1.76
CA VAL A 600 -40.63 13.68 -0.30
C VAL A 600 -42.02 13.84 0.33
N LYS A 601 -42.41 12.90 1.18
CA LYS A 601 -43.72 12.92 1.85
C LYS A 601 -43.68 13.85 3.07
N PRO A 602 -44.81 14.47 3.47
CA PRO A 602 -44.85 15.38 4.63
C PRO A 602 -44.30 14.77 5.94
N GLU A 603 -44.50 13.48 6.14
CA GLU A 603 -44.00 12.73 7.30
C GLU A 603 -42.49 12.41 7.27
N GLU A 604 -41.81 12.66 6.15
CA GLU A 604 -40.39 12.34 5.92
C GLU A 604 -39.46 13.52 6.26
N GLU A 605 -39.70 14.17 7.39
CA GLU A 605 -38.97 15.38 7.83
C GLU A 605 -37.46 15.17 7.85
N ARG A 606 -37.00 14.01 8.34
CA ARG A 606 -35.58 13.67 8.44
C ARG A 606 -34.90 13.60 7.06
N LEU A 607 -35.58 13.00 6.08
CA LEU A 607 -35.11 12.90 4.71
C LEU A 607 -35.12 14.28 4.04
N ALA A 608 -36.15 15.09 4.28
CA ALA A 608 -36.23 16.47 3.79
C ALA A 608 -35.04 17.31 4.27
N LEU A 609 -34.69 17.22 5.56
CA LEU A 609 -33.53 17.90 6.15
C LEU A 609 -32.21 17.42 5.54
N ALA A 610 -32.05 16.10 5.32
CA ALA A 610 -30.86 15.56 4.67
C ALA A 610 -30.72 16.12 3.23
N LEU A 611 -31.79 16.08 2.43
CA LEU A 611 -31.79 16.61 1.06
C LEU A 611 -31.49 18.12 0.99
N ALA A 612 -32.00 18.90 1.95
CA ALA A 612 -31.68 20.31 2.08
C ALA A 612 -30.20 20.55 2.46
N SER A 613 -29.61 19.66 3.26
CA SER A 613 -28.18 19.73 3.59
C SER A 613 -27.28 19.42 2.39
N PHE A 614 -27.72 18.49 1.51
CA PHE A 614 -26.99 18.13 0.29
C PHE A 614 -26.90 19.28 -0.72
N GLU A 615 -27.83 20.22 -0.68
CA GLU A 615 -27.80 21.43 -1.51
C GLU A 615 -26.65 22.37 -1.13
N LYS A 616 -26.39 22.49 0.17
CA LYS A 616 -25.45 23.46 0.72
C LYS A 616 -24.06 22.89 0.93
N TRP A 617 -23.91 21.58 0.79
CA TRP A 617 -22.61 20.91 0.96
C TRP A 617 -21.66 21.30 -0.16
N ASP A 618 -20.46 21.71 0.21
CA ASP A 618 -19.40 22.19 -0.67
C ASP A 618 -18.58 21.07 -1.33
N GLY A 619 -18.98 19.82 -1.13
CA GLY A 619 -18.33 18.64 -1.70
C GLY A 619 -17.08 18.16 -0.95
N ARG A 620 -16.75 18.78 0.18
CA ARG A 620 -15.54 18.48 0.93
C ARG A 620 -15.75 17.44 2.02
N MET A 621 -14.79 16.51 2.10
CA MET A 621 -14.75 15.43 3.09
C MET A 621 -14.01 15.87 4.37
N ASP A 622 -14.39 17.03 4.94
CA ASP A 622 -13.82 17.54 6.18
C ASP A 622 -14.26 16.69 7.39
N ALA A 623 -13.36 16.53 8.37
CA ALA A 623 -13.58 15.68 9.55
C ALA A 623 -14.80 16.07 10.39
N ASP A 624 -15.17 17.34 10.41
CA ASP A 624 -16.32 17.88 11.13
C ASP A 624 -17.62 17.89 10.30
N SER A 625 -17.57 17.47 9.03
CA SER A 625 -18.75 17.44 8.16
C SER A 625 -19.80 16.45 8.65
N HIS A 626 -21.01 16.93 8.86
CA HIS A 626 -22.20 16.12 9.14
C HIS A 626 -22.90 15.60 7.88
N VAL A 627 -22.65 16.22 6.73
CA VAL A 627 -23.27 15.84 5.46
C VAL A 627 -22.51 14.69 4.80
N ALA A 628 -21.18 14.72 4.85
CA ALA A 628 -20.31 13.71 4.26
C ALA A 628 -20.59 12.26 4.74
N PRO A 629 -20.72 11.95 6.05
CA PRO A 629 -20.99 10.58 6.49
C PRO A 629 -22.35 10.06 6.00
N MET A 630 -23.38 10.91 6.01
CA MET A 630 -24.71 10.56 5.49
C MET A 630 -24.65 10.23 4.00
N LEU A 631 -24.07 11.11 3.17
CA LEU A 631 -23.93 10.87 1.73
C LEU A 631 -23.10 9.63 1.41
N ALA A 632 -21.98 9.44 2.10
CA ALA A 632 -21.12 8.27 1.90
C ALA A 632 -21.85 6.97 2.24
N GLN A 633 -22.57 6.92 3.37
CA GLN A 633 -23.34 5.73 3.75
C GLN A 633 -24.53 5.49 2.82
N MET A 634 -25.20 6.54 2.33
CA MET A 634 -26.23 6.39 1.30
C MET A 634 -25.67 5.82 0.00
N ARG A 635 -24.49 6.28 -0.45
CA ARG A 635 -23.82 5.78 -1.66
C ARG A 635 -23.39 4.32 -1.49
N THR A 636 -22.87 3.95 -0.32
CA THR A 636 -22.57 2.55 0.05
C THR A 636 -23.82 1.69 0.07
N ALA A 637 -24.91 2.15 0.68
CA ALA A 637 -26.19 1.43 0.70
C ALA A 637 -26.76 1.24 -0.71
N PHE A 638 -26.70 2.28 -1.56
CA PHE A 638 -27.10 2.20 -2.96
C PHE A 638 -26.29 1.15 -3.71
N ARG A 639 -24.95 1.21 -3.61
CA ARG A 639 -24.04 0.21 -4.18
C ARG A 639 -24.38 -1.21 -3.74
N SER A 640 -24.55 -1.43 -2.43
CA SER A 640 -24.86 -2.76 -1.88
C SER A 640 -26.21 -3.28 -2.37
N ARG A 641 -27.25 -2.44 -2.40
CA ARG A 641 -28.58 -2.85 -2.87
C ARG A 641 -28.58 -3.19 -4.36
N VAL A 642 -27.98 -2.36 -5.22
CA VAL A 642 -27.96 -2.62 -6.66
C VAL A 642 -27.09 -3.84 -6.99
N LEU A 643 -25.94 -4.01 -6.33
CA LEU A 643 -25.09 -5.17 -6.53
C LEU A 643 -25.74 -6.46 -6.02
N ASN A 644 -26.30 -6.45 -4.81
CA ASN A 644 -26.96 -7.63 -4.26
C ASN A 644 -28.18 -8.04 -5.11
N ALA A 645 -28.97 -7.09 -5.59
CA ALA A 645 -30.06 -7.38 -6.53
C ALA A 645 -29.54 -7.88 -7.89
N ALA A 646 -28.37 -7.41 -8.32
CA ALA A 646 -27.77 -7.79 -9.58
C ALA A 646 -27.12 -9.18 -9.56
N LEU A 647 -26.47 -9.53 -8.46
CA LEU A 647 -25.55 -10.67 -8.32
C LEU A 647 -26.09 -11.78 -7.41
N GLY A 648 -26.99 -11.46 -6.48
CA GLY A 648 -27.28 -12.31 -5.33
C GLY A 648 -26.17 -12.26 -4.27
N GLU A 649 -26.43 -12.87 -3.12
CA GLU A 649 -25.56 -12.75 -1.94
C GLU A 649 -24.15 -13.30 -2.15
N ASP A 650 -24.03 -14.44 -2.82
CA ASP A 650 -22.75 -15.14 -2.93
C ASP A 650 -21.79 -14.47 -3.92
N LEU A 651 -22.26 -14.09 -5.12
CA LEU A 651 -21.44 -13.36 -6.09
C LEU A 651 -21.12 -11.93 -5.61
N PHE A 652 -22.00 -11.33 -4.80
CA PHE A 652 -21.73 -10.03 -4.19
C PHE A 652 -20.52 -10.05 -3.25
N LYS A 653 -20.34 -11.14 -2.47
CA LYS A 653 -19.22 -11.27 -1.50
C LYS A 653 -17.84 -11.27 -2.15
N ILE A 654 -17.72 -11.75 -3.39
CA ILE A 654 -16.46 -11.83 -4.12
C ILE A 654 -16.26 -10.67 -5.12
N TYR A 655 -17.25 -9.80 -5.27
CA TYR A 655 -17.21 -8.74 -6.28
C TYR A 655 -16.29 -7.59 -5.85
N ALA A 656 -15.18 -7.40 -6.58
CA ALA A 656 -14.09 -6.49 -6.21
C ALA A 656 -13.63 -5.55 -7.35
N TRP A 657 -14.52 -5.18 -8.30
CA TRP A 657 -14.13 -4.30 -9.40
C TRP A 657 -13.82 -2.87 -8.94
N SER A 658 -12.59 -2.40 -9.18
CA SER A 658 -12.09 -1.12 -8.65
C SER A 658 -12.80 0.11 -9.22
N ASN A 659 -13.22 0.06 -10.48
CA ASN A 659 -13.88 1.19 -11.17
C ASN A 659 -15.43 1.13 -11.12
N PHE A 660 -16.03 0.32 -10.24
CA PHE A 660 -17.50 0.18 -10.22
C PHE A 660 -18.26 1.48 -9.92
N ASP A 661 -17.60 2.46 -9.29
CA ASP A 661 -18.22 3.76 -9.03
C ASP A 661 -18.62 4.51 -10.31
N THR A 662 -17.98 4.24 -11.45
CA THR A 662 -18.43 4.74 -12.76
C THR A 662 -19.82 4.19 -13.11
N THR A 663 -20.12 2.94 -12.75
CA THR A 663 -21.46 2.36 -12.91
C THR A 663 -22.44 2.98 -11.92
N ILE A 664 -22.05 3.23 -10.68
CA ILE A 664 -22.92 3.92 -9.70
C ILE A 664 -23.38 5.27 -10.24
N ASP A 665 -22.45 6.08 -10.76
CA ASP A 665 -22.76 7.39 -11.33
C ASP A 665 -23.71 7.29 -12.52
N ARG A 666 -23.53 6.27 -13.37
CA ARG A 666 -24.43 5.98 -14.49
C ARG A 666 -25.82 5.56 -14.01
N LEU A 667 -25.91 4.64 -13.06
CA LEU A 667 -27.19 4.11 -12.55
C LEU A 667 -28.03 5.20 -11.89
N VAL A 668 -27.43 6.05 -11.05
CA VAL A 668 -28.15 7.13 -10.39
C VAL A 668 -28.57 8.22 -11.38
N THR A 669 -27.84 8.42 -12.48
CA THR A 669 -28.16 9.44 -13.49
C THR A 669 -29.22 8.96 -14.49
N GLU A 670 -29.03 7.78 -15.08
CA GLU A 670 -29.87 7.25 -16.16
C GLU A 670 -31.11 6.51 -15.64
N GLN A 671 -31.10 6.04 -14.39
CA GLN A 671 -32.19 5.30 -13.74
C GLN A 671 -32.76 4.13 -14.58
N PRO A 672 -31.90 3.24 -15.12
CA PRO A 672 -32.39 2.14 -15.95
C PRO A 672 -33.25 1.17 -15.14
N LYS A 673 -34.46 0.87 -15.63
CA LYS A 673 -35.42 -0.04 -14.96
C LYS A 673 -34.84 -1.43 -14.69
N ALA A 674 -33.96 -1.93 -15.57
CA ALA A 674 -33.35 -3.25 -15.45
C ALA A 674 -32.43 -3.41 -14.21
N TRP A 675 -32.00 -2.30 -13.61
CA TRP A 675 -31.13 -2.26 -12.43
C TRP A 675 -31.85 -1.86 -11.14
N LEU A 676 -33.15 -1.55 -11.22
CA LEU A 676 -33.96 -1.29 -10.05
C LEU A 676 -34.22 -2.63 -9.32
N PRO A 677 -33.82 -2.78 -8.03
CA PRO A 677 -34.16 -3.98 -7.27
C PRO A 677 -35.67 -4.20 -7.24
N ARG A 678 -36.10 -5.46 -7.35
CA ARG A 678 -37.51 -5.83 -7.62
C ARG A 678 -38.46 -5.42 -6.49
N GLU A 679 -37.94 -5.24 -5.29
CA GLU A 679 -38.68 -4.78 -4.13
C GLU A 679 -39.03 -3.28 -4.17
N PHE A 680 -38.47 -2.51 -5.10
CA PHE A 680 -38.74 -1.08 -5.26
C PHE A 680 -39.53 -0.79 -6.53
N THR A 681 -40.45 0.18 -6.44
CA THR A 681 -41.26 0.64 -7.57
C THR A 681 -40.63 1.80 -8.34
N SER A 682 -39.68 2.51 -7.73
CA SER A 682 -38.95 3.62 -8.35
C SER A 682 -37.56 3.79 -7.73
N TYR A 683 -36.68 4.53 -8.42
CA TYR A 683 -35.38 4.91 -7.86
C TYR A 683 -35.53 5.80 -6.62
N ALA A 684 -36.60 6.58 -6.50
CA ALA A 684 -36.87 7.36 -5.30
C ALA A 684 -37.18 6.47 -4.09
N ASP A 685 -37.91 5.37 -4.30
CA ASP A 685 -38.16 4.38 -3.24
C ASP A 685 -36.87 3.67 -2.81
N LEU A 686 -36.03 3.32 -3.79
CA LEU A 686 -34.69 2.77 -3.52
C LEU A 686 -33.83 3.76 -2.70
N LEU A 687 -33.77 5.04 -3.11
CA LEU A 687 -32.98 6.07 -2.43
C LEU A 687 -33.48 6.34 -1.02
N ARG A 688 -34.79 6.30 -0.79
CA ARG A 688 -35.39 6.36 0.55
C ARG A 688 -34.95 5.18 1.41
N ALA A 689 -34.94 3.96 0.87
CA ALA A 689 -34.40 2.81 1.60
C ALA A 689 -32.90 2.92 1.87
N CYS A 690 -32.13 3.49 0.95
CA CYS A 690 -30.70 3.77 1.15
C CYS A 690 -30.46 4.80 2.26
N PHE A 691 -31.33 5.82 2.36
CA PHE A 691 -31.30 6.78 3.46
C PHE A 691 -31.55 6.10 4.81
N GLU A 692 -32.56 5.23 4.90
CA GLU A 692 -32.84 4.48 6.13
C GLU A 692 -31.69 3.53 6.52
N ASP A 693 -31.05 2.89 5.55
CA ASP A 693 -29.86 2.07 5.83
C ASP A 693 -28.66 2.91 6.28
N ALA A 694 -28.48 4.10 5.70
CA ALA A 694 -27.44 5.03 6.11
C ALA A 694 -27.66 5.51 7.56
N VAL A 695 -28.91 5.85 7.91
CA VAL A 695 -29.31 6.17 9.29
C VAL A 695 -28.98 5.01 10.22
N LYS A 696 -29.36 3.77 9.90
CA LYS A 696 -29.03 2.59 10.72
C LYS A 696 -27.52 2.38 10.88
N ALA A 697 -26.76 2.53 9.80
CA ALA A 697 -25.32 2.38 9.80
C ALA A 697 -24.65 3.42 10.71
N LEU A 698 -25.08 4.68 10.63
CA LEU A 698 -24.55 5.75 11.48
C LEU A 698 -24.98 5.60 12.94
N THR A 699 -26.22 5.20 13.23
CA THR A 699 -26.68 4.88 14.59
C THR A 699 -25.85 3.76 15.23
N LYS A 700 -25.42 2.75 14.44
CA LYS A 700 -24.55 1.68 14.92
C LYS A 700 -23.15 2.18 15.28
N ILE A 701 -22.64 3.17 14.55
CA ILE A 701 -21.35 3.81 14.87
C ILE A 701 -21.48 4.64 16.14
N ASN A 702 -22.52 5.46 16.22
CA ASN A 702 -22.83 6.24 17.41
C ASN A 702 -24.34 6.51 17.49
N PRO A 703 -25.03 6.16 18.60
CA PRO A 703 -26.46 6.42 18.73
C PRO A 703 -26.80 7.92 18.85
N ASP A 704 -25.83 8.79 19.17
CA ASP A 704 -25.99 10.24 19.20
C ASP A 704 -25.77 10.84 17.80
N GLU A 705 -26.86 11.30 17.17
CA GLU A 705 -26.82 11.89 15.82
C GLU A 705 -25.94 13.14 15.73
N SER A 706 -25.76 13.87 16.83
CA SER A 706 -24.86 15.03 16.89
C SER A 706 -23.38 14.64 16.75
N LYS A 707 -23.07 13.34 16.83
CA LYS A 707 -21.72 12.79 16.63
C LYS A 707 -21.51 12.18 15.26
N TRP A 708 -22.51 12.25 14.36
CA TRP A 708 -22.39 11.77 13.00
C TRP A 708 -21.59 12.75 12.17
N THR A 709 -20.28 12.76 12.41
CA THR A 709 -19.28 13.51 11.66
C THR A 709 -18.42 12.55 10.88
N TRP A 710 -17.86 13.01 9.78
CA TRP A 710 -16.94 12.22 8.97
C TRP A 710 -15.76 11.67 9.79
N GLY A 711 -15.14 12.49 10.63
CA GLY A 711 -13.98 12.14 11.43
C GLY A 711 -14.25 11.12 12.52
N GLU A 712 -15.48 11.05 13.04
CA GLU A 712 -15.88 9.97 13.96
C GLU A 712 -16.05 8.63 13.24
N MET A 713 -16.57 8.66 12.00
CA MET A 713 -16.72 7.47 11.16
C MET A 713 -15.38 6.98 10.60
N ALA A 714 -14.51 7.90 10.15
CA ALA A 714 -13.27 7.61 9.42
C ALA A 714 -12.02 7.99 10.25
N LYS A 715 -11.83 7.33 11.39
CA LYS A 715 -10.64 7.54 12.23
C LYS A 715 -9.40 6.88 11.65
N VAL A 716 -8.27 7.59 11.69
CA VAL A 716 -6.96 7.03 11.34
C VAL A 716 -6.52 6.05 12.43
N ARG A 717 -5.97 4.92 11.99
CA ARG A 717 -5.39 3.91 12.87
C ARG A 717 -4.06 3.48 12.27
N PHE A 718 -2.97 3.70 13.00
CA PHE A 718 -1.68 3.11 12.66
C PHE A 718 -1.54 1.80 13.42
N SER A 719 -1.67 0.68 12.71
CA SER A 719 -1.63 -0.64 13.33
C SER A 719 -0.19 -1.09 13.56
N HIS A 720 0.08 -1.61 14.76
CA HIS A 720 1.32 -2.35 15.09
C HIS A 720 0.95 -3.79 15.46
N PRO A 721 1.65 -4.83 14.95
CA PRO A 721 1.24 -6.23 15.17
C PRO A 721 1.18 -6.64 16.65
N LEU A 722 1.99 -6.01 17.50
CA LEU A 722 2.02 -6.26 18.94
C LEU A 722 1.17 -5.28 19.78
N ALA A 723 0.44 -4.34 19.17
CA ALA A 723 -0.35 -3.36 19.92
C ALA A 723 -1.45 -4.00 20.78
N SER A 724 -1.96 -5.17 20.37
CA SER A 724 -2.99 -5.94 21.08
C SER A 724 -2.42 -6.85 22.18
N ALA A 725 -1.09 -6.94 22.33
CA ALA A 725 -0.47 -7.80 23.34
C ALA A 725 -0.85 -7.31 24.78
N PRO A 726 -1.38 -8.18 25.65
CA PRO A 726 -1.77 -7.79 27.01
C PRO A 726 -0.61 -7.17 27.79
N LEU A 727 -0.89 -6.12 28.57
CA LEU A 727 0.04 -5.40 29.47
C LEU A 727 1.20 -4.64 28.79
N VAL A 728 1.75 -5.14 27.67
CA VAL A 728 2.95 -4.57 27.03
C VAL A 728 2.68 -3.94 25.66
N GLY A 729 1.52 -4.19 25.02
CA GLY A 729 1.22 -3.73 23.67
C GLY A 729 0.91 -2.23 23.56
N LEU A 730 0.44 -1.60 24.64
CA LEU A 730 0.05 -0.19 24.64
C LEU A 730 1.18 0.77 24.24
N GLN A 731 2.44 0.38 24.47
CA GLN A 731 3.60 1.20 24.08
C GLN A 731 3.70 1.42 22.56
N PHE A 732 3.13 0.52 21.75
CA PHE A 732 3.15 0.61 20.28
C PHE A 732 1.92 1.34 19.72
N THR A 733 1.01 1.80 20.59
CA THR A 733 -0.28 2.34 20.14
C THR A 733 -0.18 3.82 19.83
N ILE A 734 -0.54 4.22 18.61
CA ILE A 734 -0.90 5.59 18.28
C ILE A 734 -2.41 5.76 18.51
N ALA A 735 -2.79 6.74 19.33
CA ALA A 735 -4.20 7.01 19.61
C ALA A 735 -4.94 7.35 18.30
N PRO A 736 -6.08 6.70 17.99
CA PRO A 736 -6.87 7.02 16.80
C PRO A 736 -7.37 8.46 16.83
N PHE A 737 -7.37 9.12 15.67
CA PHE A 737 -7.80 10.51 15.55
C PHE A 737 -8.66 10.73 14.29
N PRO A 738 -9.55 11.73 14.29
CA PRO A 738 -10.33 12.08 13.11
C PRO A 738 -9.44 12.67 12.01
N GLN A 739 -9.78 12.43 10.74
CA GLN A 739 -9.09 13.05 9.61
C GLN A 739 -10.04 13.56 8.52
N ASN A 740 -9.48 14.39 7.66
CA ASN A 740 -10.07 14.81 6.40
C ASN A 740 -9.79 13.79 5.30
N GLY A 741 -10.53 13.90 4.18
CA GLY A 741 -10.34 13.02 3.02
C GLY A 741 -11.12 11.72 3.16
N THR A 742 -11.04 10.83 2.17
CA THR A 742 -11.97 9.69 2.02
C THR A 742 -11.63 8.44 2.84
N GLY A 743 -10.94 8.58 3.97
CA GLY A 743 -10.76 7.47 4.93
C GLY A 743 -9.83 6.36 4.44
N GLY A 744 -9.13 6.57 3.32
CA GLY A 744 -8.35 5.56 2.60
C GLY A 744 -8.90 5.22 1.21
N LEU A 745 -10.18 5.50 0.96
CA LEU A 745 -10.85 5.20 -0.31
C LEU A 745 -10.39 6.15 -1.42
N ALA A 746 -10.24 5.65 -2.64
CA ALA A 746 -9.60 6.34 -3.77
C ALA A 746 -10.46 7.44 -4.46
N ALA A 747 -11.21 8.24 -3.71
CA ALA A 747 -12.21 9.18 -4.25
C ALA A 747 -11.83 10.68 -4.16
N THR A 748 -10.76 11.03 -3.44
CA THR A 748 -10.24 12.41 -3.32
C THR A 748 -8.71 12.43 -3.48
N PRO A 749 -8.08 13.52 -3.96
CA PRO A 749 -6.61 13.59 -4.06
C PRO A 749 -5.93 13.25 -2.73
N ASN A 750 -6.34 13.90 -1.65
CA ASN A 750 -5.97 13.51 -0.28
C ASN A 750 -6.93 12.43 0.24
N VAL A 751 -6.58 11.17 0.00
CA VAL A 751 -7.39 10.03 0.45
C VAL A 751 -7.43 9.86 1.97
N GLY A 752 -6.61 10.61 2.71
CA GLY A 752 -6.52 10.54 4.17
C GLY A 752 -5.53 9.49 4.65
N ALA A 753 -6.04 8.41 5.24
CA ALA A 753 -5.27 7.58 6.20
C ALA A 753 -4.17 6.77 5.51
N THR A 754 -4.39 6.48 4.22
CA THR A 754 -3.48 5.68 3.43
C THR A 754 -2.39 6.51 2.78
N VAL A 755 -2.42 7.86 2.82
CA VAL A 755 -1.30 8.65 2.27
C VAL A 755 -0.03 8.35 3.06
N SER A 756 0.90 7.60 2.45
CA SER A 756 2.00 6.96 3.18
C SER A 756 3.25 7.84 3.28
N MET A 757 3.46 8.72 2.31
CA MET A 757 4.44 9.80 2.31
C MET A 757 3.98 10.92 1.39
N ARG A 758 4.65 12.08 1.43
CA ARG A 758 4.47 13.15 0.45
C ARG A 758 5.82 13.67 -0.02
N LEU A 759 5.98 13.83 -1.32
CA LEU A 759 7.11 14.46 -2.00
C LEU A 759 6.60 15.60 -2.87
N ILE A 760 7.28 16.75 -2.79
CA ILE A 760 7.22 17.85 -3.76
C ILE A 760 8.68 18.18 -4.11
N ALA A 761 9.15 17.67 -5.24
CA ALA A 761 10.51 17.87 -5.72
C ALA A 761 10.61 19.18 -6.53
N ASP A 762 11.65 19.96 -6.23
CA ASP A 762 11.90 21.26 -6.88
C ASP A 762 13.27 21.29 -7.57
N PRO A 763 13.34 20.89 -8.86
CA PRO A 763 14.56 20.99 -9.68
C PRO A 763 15.13 22.41 -9.83
N SER A 764 14.45 23.48 -9.40
CA SER A 764 15.05 24.82 -9.36
C SER A 764 15.99 25.00 -8.17
N ASP A 765 15.76 24.26 -7.09
CA ASP A 765 16.48 24.34 -5.82
C ASP A 765 16.20 23.09 -4.99
N TRP A 766 17.10 22.10 -5.05
CA TRP A 766 16.92 20.83 -4.37
C TRP A 766 16.81 20.95 -2.84
N ASP A 767 17.33 22.02 -2.23
CA ASP A 767 17.19 22.26 -0.79
C ASP A 767 15.76 22.67 -0.40
N LYS A 768 14.92 23.04 -1.38
CA LYS A 768 13.49 23.35 -1.20
C LYS A 768 12.56 22.17 -1.47
N THR A 769 13.08 21.02 -1.85
CA THR A 769 12.28 19.79 -1.95
C THR A 769 11.59 19.54 -0.62
N GLN A 770 10.27 19.38 -0.62
CA GLN A 770 9.50 19.05 0.58
C GLN A 770 9.22 17.55 0.60
N HIS A 771 9.60 16.89 1.69
CA HIS A 771 9.41 15.45 1.82
C HIS A 771 9.13 15.06 3.28
N GLY A 772 8.16 14.16 3.50
CA GLY A 772 7.85 13.62 4.82
C GLY A 772 7.06 12.33 4.78
N ILE A 773 7.14 11.57 5.87
CA ILE A 773 6.45 10.30 6.12
C ILE A 773 5.35 10.48 7.17
N THR A 774 4.53 9.44 7.41
CA THR A 774 3.36 9.54 8.31
C THR A 774 3.70 9.64 9.80
N LEU A 775 4.72 8.91 10.25
CA LEU A 775 5.11 8.82 11.66
C LEU A 775 6.49 9.45 11.88
N GLY A 776 7.52 8.66 12.14
CA GLY A 776 8.89 9.15 12.29
C GLY A 776 9.90 8.12 11.82
N GLU A 777 11.18 8.48 11.84
CA GLU A 777 12.26 7.67 11.24
C GLU A 777 12.52 6.36 12.00
N SER A 778 12.13 6.27 13.27
CA SER A 778 12.42 5.15 14.15
C SER A 778 11.22 4.24 14.36
N GLY A 779 11.48 2.92 14.39
CA GLY A 779 10.53 1.89 14.79
C GLY A 779 10.41 1.69 16.29
N LEU A 780 11.19 2.41 17.09
CA LEU A 780 11.25 2.24 18.54
C LEU A 780 10.36 3.28 19.26
N PRO A 781 9.29 2.86 19.98
CA PRO A 781 8.34 3.80 20.58
C PRO A 781 8.93 4.76 21.63
N ALA A 782 10.03 4.36 22.28
CA ALA A 782 10.70 5.18 23.29
C ALA A 782 11.54 6.33 22.71
N THR A 783 11.71 6.39 21.39
CA THR A 783 12.53 7.41 20.73
C THR A 783 11.70 8.63 20.35
N ALA A 784 12.32 9.81 20.33
CA ALA A 784 11.67 11.03 19.86
C ALA A 784 11.19 10.91 18.39
N HIS A 785 11.87 10.08 17.59
CA HIS A 785 11.61 9.87 16.17
C HIS A 785 10.60 8.75 15.88
N TRP A 786 9.77 8.36 16.86
CA TRP A 786 8.68 7.39 16.65
C TRP A 786 7.50 7.98 15.86
N SER A 787 7.18 9.25 16.08
CA SER A 787 5.99 9.91 15.50
C SER A 787 6.12 11.43 15.34
N ASP A 788 7.35 11.94 15.30
CA ASP A 788 7.66 13.38 15.26
C ASP A 788 7.28 14.10 13.96
N GLN A 789 6.93 13.37 12.89
CA GLN A 789 6.38 13.95 11.66
C GLN A 789 4.85 13.86 11.57
N LEU A 790 4.18 13.21 12.53
CA LEU A 790 2.72 13.01 12.48
C LEU A 790 1.94 14.32 12.40
N ALA A 791 2.39 15.36 13.10
CA ALA A 791 1.74 16.67 13.06
C ALA A 791 1.79 17.30 11.66
N ASP A 792 2.94 17.25 11.00
CA ASP A 792 3.13 17.75 9.64
C ASP A 792 2.35 16.94 8.62
N TRP A 793 2.33 15.62 8.78
CA TRP A 793 1.55 14.73 7.93
C TRP A 793 0.05 15.05 8.00
N ARG A 794 -0.49 15.28 9.22
CA ARG A 794 -1.89 15.65 9.44
C ARG A 794 -2.23 17.03 8.84
N ALA A 795 -1.29 17.97 8.92
CA ALA A 795 -1.46 19.32 8.40
C ALA A 795 -1.18 19.43 6.89
N VAL A 796 -0.71 18.36 6.25
CA VAL A 796 -0.23 18.37 4.86
C VAL A 796 0.87 19.41 4.69
N THR A 797 1.84 19.44 5.61
CA THR A 797 2.97 20.36 5.62
C THR A 797 4.31 19.63 5.65
N PRO A 798 4.63 18.80 4.62
CA PRO A 798 5.95 18.18 4.55
C PRO A 798 7.04 19.25 4.64
N ARG A 799 8.04 19.02 5.51
CA ARG A 799 9.15 19.94 5.70
C ARG A 799 10.15 19.80 4.55
N GLU A 800 10.96 20.84 4.36
CA GLU A 800 12.10 20.79 3.44
C GLU A 800 13.04 19.63 3.81
N PHE A 801 13.60 18.97 2.80
CA PHE A 801 14.57 17.90 2.95
C PHE A 801 15.92 18.35 2.38
N PRO A 802 16.83 18.87 3.25
CA PRO A 802 18.13 19.38 2.84
C PRO A 802 18.90 18.42 1.93
N PHE A 803 19.56 18.95 0.90
CA PHE A 803 20.24 18.13 -0.10
C PHE A 803 21.70 18.52 -0.30
N THR A 804 22.00 19.82 -0.35
CA THR A 804 23.39 20.30 -0.49
C THR A 804 24.16 20.10 0.81
N GLU A 805 25.47 19.92 0.71
CA GLU A 805 26.34 19.74 1.89
C GLU A 805 26.19 20.90 2.90
N ALA A 806 26.04 22.13 2.40
CA ALA A 806 25.83 23.30 3.24
C ALA A 806 24.48 23.27 3.98
N ALA A 807 23.40 22.91 3.29
CA ALA A 807 22.08 22.78 3.89
C ALA A 807 22.02 21.63 4.91
N ILE A 808 22.63 20.48 4.58
CA ILE A 808 22.74 19.33 5.48
C ILE A 808 23.54 19.71 6.73
N ALA A 809 24.70 20.35 6.58
CA ALA A 809 25.51 20.79 7.71
C ALA A 809 24.74 21.74 8.64
N LYS A 810 23.92 22.64 8.08
CA LYS A 810 23.05 23.55 8.84
C LYS A 810 21.91 22.82 9.57
N ALA A 811 21.32 21.79 8.95
CA ALA A 811 20.22 21.03 9.53
C ALA A 811 20.68 19.99 10.58
N THR A 812 21.96 19.61 10.55
CA THR A 812 22.53 18.55 11.38
C THR A 812 22.37 18.83 12.88
N LYS A 813 21.81 17.85 13.60
CA LYS A 813 21.67 17.83 15.06
C LYS A 813 22.60 16.82 15.72
N ALA A 814 22.93 15.74 15.02
CA ALA A 814 23.86 14.71 15.48
C ALA A 814 24.79 14.24 14.37
N THR A 815 26.00 13.85 14.73
CA THR A 815 26.99 13.26 13.80
C THR A 815 27.60 12.02 14.44
N THR A 816 27.54 10.91 13.72
CA THR A 816 28.18 9.64 14.05
C THR A 816 29.27 9.37 13.02
N VAL A 817 30.45 8.96 13.49
CA VAL A 817 31.56 8.53 12.64
C VAL A 817 31.67 7.01 12.75
N LEU A 818 31.59 6.33 11.61
CA LEU A 818 31.82 4.89 11.51
C LEU A 818 33.22 4.65 10.95
N GLU A 819 34.00 3.80 11.62
CA GLU A 819 35.38 3.50 11.23
C GLU A 819 35.61 2.01 10.99
N PRO A 820 36.55 1.63 10.10
CA PRO A 820 36.95 0.25 9.91
C PRO A 820 37.40 -0.41 11.21
N LYS A 821 36.77 -1.54 11.55
CA LYS A 821 37.29 -2.43 12.61
C LYS A 821 38.44 -3.26 12.03
N LYS A 822 39.68 -2.87 12.35
CA LYS A 822 40.91 -3.55 11.93
C LYS A 822 41.08 -4.94 12.54
#